data_AF-A0A6M8VX37-F1
#
_entry.id   AF-A0A6M8VX37-F1
#
_cell.length_a   1.000
_cell.length_b   1.000
_cell.length_c   1.000
_cell.angle_alpha   90.00
_cell.angle_beta   90.00
_cell.angle_gamma   90.00
#
_symmetry.space_group_name_H-M   'P 1'
#
loop_
_entity.id
_entity.type
_entity.pdbx_description
1 polymer ?
#
loop_
_entity_poly.entity_id
_entity_poly.type
_entity_poly.pdbx_seq_one_letter_code
_entity_poly.pdbx_strand_id
1 'polypeptide(L)'
;MAKKKGELKGNGTDKLLHKKISDLTDADVDKLEVALGTNARPYPMWGTVVVDEDGHQSIEQRLGKIKDDEEPLRLYSERPYEEVIGMMYRDMPTPSMMPMLKDILEMIKPESKSRIYFMKGDPGAGKSFLGGLVGRAQSTRPVEIFDCGGKNMNDLLFEMVLDFGAGDALPEAIDKRLAAGALQPLSYGLLKSGLPSKFVEETDEGKLVIDWEGLKESGTDNVEKAFQVLTKVSKLEGLDSAGGNALGMNSQFGLAIRDFEEGNFSTYDEYNKSKEGTDNALQTFLQFANGEIDECTVVNPLKNKDQTSGPSEYTFRRENTKTGWGIVMTGNAVEDGTTTRSLNKSVYSRLSPVTIPKPSLMDWQHRICQIMTGLPVSTLYHSFKDKADKDPEQFTEMLLYWRTAGLTEEQKANVPQIHTSLLKNWKNVVEASEKLAKFYKGWAELTDPDKALIKDGNLVEEVDEEYQKEVSIDFRKVIQHLQYAMPLRARMTKSESNEDVDFDPKSWAEKPAKRVKRTQESVERNYGTRLTDLLADKIYETSGAAGKPVLYKHLKELMKQCGLKDLHLQEGAHSNVKSVEASLNINLFATTDPKEQMKLAQKMFADYVRESNTDVKTQDDNAIVTVAQIKETLDRVKTQLSSDDATFVIPNTDVETLSSQPFITAEKVDVANEANRDFEPVTEELVDHDALMMTLAFPKASEQNLKAVWDKENHLALLLMKSNYAQKRIDLESDIEELKAQQPSASADSDDDASGFFAGGDDDLVGKQKELLDLLKKEQAQLKDFGQDTDEVDTYITTLKKDITAAGGTVEDDTRTVTPFTGDMILDDDVKIAENNSDTGIGATTVVVKATNENGEAERVPVHIIVNNNSQKTLVVGGETSERLSTLFREVGVKHVNRNDKNAASQLREALDDILRGASEETRNNVRSALLFRNDPVDVPESKIIEHNEKASMEDILLSYEPYLGKYLVAKQAPRNI
;
A
#
# COMPACT_ATOMS: atom_id res chain seq x y z
N MET A 1 34.47 50.14 41.37
CA MET A 1 35.43 50.24 40.24
C MET A 1 34.65 50.15 38.94
N ALA A 2 34.89 51.08 38.03
CA ALA A 2 34.12 51.27 36.80
C ALA A 2 34.62 50.40 35.63
N LYS A 3 33.67 50.08 34.73
CA LYS A 3 33.79 49.71 33.31
C LYS A 3 34.62 48.47 32.93
N LYS A 4 33.92 47.50 32.32
CA LYS A 4 33.96 47.30 30.85
C LYS A 4 32.76 46.47 30.39
N LYS A 5 31.87 47.13 29.62
CA LYS A 5 30.94 46.48 28.69
C LYS A 5 31.78 45.65 27.72
N GLY A 6 31.63 44.34 27.76
CA GLY A 6 32.10 43.46 26.70
C GLY A 6 31.13 43.60 25.53
N GLU A 7 31.56 44.33 24.51
CA GLU A 7 31.00 44.20 23.16
C GLU A 7 31.18 42.75 22.72
N LEU A 8 30.06 42.02 22.64
CA LEU A 8 29.97 40.82 21.83
C LEU A 8 30.23 41.25 20.39
N LYS A 9 31.42 40.93 19.88
CA LYS A 9 31.75 41.07 18.46
C LYS A 9 30.79 40.19 17.66
N GLY A 10 29.81 40.84 17.03
CA GLY A 10 28.91 40.21 16.08
C GLY A 10 29.69 39.76 14.84
N ASN A 11 29.58 38.47 14.52
CA ASN A 11 29.56 38.03 13.12
C ASN A 11 28.14 38.30 12.61
N GLY A 12 27.82 39.58 12.42
CA GLY A 12 26.50 40.04 11.99
C GLY A 12 26.35 40.00 10.48
N THR A 13 25.97 38.85 9.93
CA THR A 13 25.00 38.88 8.83
C THR A 13 23.65 39.10 9.48
N ASP A 14 23.22 40.35 9.59
CA ASP A 14 21.83 40.65 9.97
C ASP A 14 20.93 39.94 8.97
N LYS A 15 20.28 38.89 9.47
CA LYS A 15 19.31 38.06 8.78
C LYS A 15 18.23 38.95 8.14
N LEU A 16 18.23 39.03 6.80
CA LEU A 16 17.48 40.03 6.02
C LEU A 16 15.97 39.97 6.27
N LEU A 17 15.44 38.79 6.58
CA LEU A 17 14.01 38.60 6.84
C LEU A 17 13.54 39.36 8.10
N HIS A 18 14.45 39.59 9.04
CA HIS A 18 14.18 40.28 10.30
C HIS A 18 14.53 41.78 10.27
N LYS A 19 14.87 42.33 9.10
CA LYS A 19 15.02 43.77 8.90
C LYS A 19 13.68 44.41 8.57
N LYS A 20 13.55 45.70 8.87
CA LYS A 20 12.38 46.49 8.46
C LYS A 20 12.33 46.54 6.94
N ILE A 21 11.13 46.47 6.38
CA ILE A 21 10.94 46.55 4.92
C ILE A 21 11.49 47.88 4.37
N SER A 22 11.36 48.97 5.12
CA SER A 22 11.91 50.29 4.77
C SER A 22 13.42 50.34 4.65
N ASP A 23 14.11 49.37 5.27
CA ASP A 23 15.57 49.33 5.35
C ASP A 23 16.18 48.35 4.34
N LEU A 24 15.34 47.65 3.56
CA LEU A 24 15.79 46.73 2.50
C LEU A 24 16.03 47.47 1.19
N THR A 25 17.12 47.12 0.52
CA THR A 25 17.35 47.50 -0.88
C THR A 25 16.69 46.49 -1.82
N ASP A 26 16.45 46.85 -3.09
CA ASP A 26 15.93 45.91 -4.10
C ASP A 26 16.81 44.65 -4.19
N ALA A 27 18.14 44.81 -4.13
CA ALA A 27 19.09 43.69 -4.11
C ALA A 27 19.02 42.82 -2.85
N ASP A 28 18.49 43.32 -1.73
CA ASP A 28 18.23 42.51 -0.54
C ASP A 28 16.92 41.74 -0.67
N VAL A 29 15.91 42.33 -1.31
CA VAL A 29 14.64 41.67 -1.64
C VAL A 29 14.89 40.51 -2.62
N ASP A 30 15.66 40.75 -3.69
CA ASP A 30 16.03 39.73 -4.69
C ASP A 30 16.77 38.54 -4.07
N LYS A 31 17.58 38.76 -3.01
CA LYS A 31 18.29 37.68 -2.30
C LYS A 31 17.36 36.80 -1.47
N LEU A 32 16.27 37.38 -0.96
CA LEU A 32 15.25 36.65 -0.21
C LEU A 32 14.28 35.94 -1.15
N GLU A 33 14.08 36.47 -2.36
CA GLU A 33 13.09 35.95 -3.27
C GLU A 33 13.42 34.54 -3.78
N VAL A 34 12.50 33.62 -3.53
CA VAL A 34 12.45 32.29 -4.12
C VAL A 34 11.23 32.22 -5.03
N ALA A 35 11.47 32.23 -6.34
CA ALA A 35 10.44 32.10 -7.36
C ALA A 35 9.97 30.64 -7.49
N LEU A 36 8.65 30.44 -7.37
CA LEU A 36 7.94 29.20 -7.59
C LEU A 36 7.04 29.34 -8.83
N GLY A 37 7.19 28.46 -9.82
CA GLY A 37 6.35 28.45 -11.01
C GLY A 37 6.82 29.32 -12.16
N THR A 38 8.10 29.20 -12.54
CA THR A 38 8.68 29.87 -13.72
C THR A 38 8.48 29.04 -14.99
N ASN A 39 8.83 29.58 -16.17
CA ASN A 39 8.74 28.82 -17.42
C ASN A 39 9.60 27.57 -17.44
N ALA A 40 10.81 27.67 -16.89
CA ALA A 40 11.71 26.53 -16.76
C ALA A 40 11.24 25.53 -15.69
N ARG A 41 10.58 26.02 -14.63
CA ARG A 41 10.17 25.23 -13.45
C ARG A 41 8.73 25.54 -13.05
N PRO A 42 7.74 25.01 -13.80
CA PRO A 42 6.33 25.24 -13.48
C PRO A 42 5.96 24.62 -12.14
N TYR A 43 5.04 25.26 -11.42
CA TYR A 43 4.58 24.80 -10.11
C TYR A 43 3.10 24.43 -10.19
N PRO A 44 2.67 23.23 -9.74
CA PRO A 44 1.26 22.83 -9.71
C PRO A 44 0.38 23.85 -8.99
N MET A 45 -0.79 24.14 -9.54
CA MET A 45 -1.75 25.06 -8.94
C MET A 45 -3.18 24.65 -9.30
N TRP A 46 -4.08 24.73 -8.33
CA TRP A 46 -5.51 24.61 -8.57
C TRP A 46 -6.11 26.00 -8.78
N GLY A 47 -6.98 26.15 -9.78
CA GLY A 47 -7.67 27.41 -9.95
C GLY A 47 -8.57 27.46 -11.17
N THR A 48 -9.13 28.65 -11.37
CA THR A 48 -9.97 28.98 -12.50
C THR A 48 -9.15 29.04 -13.78
N VAL A 49 -9.49 28.21 -14.76
CA VAL A 49 -8.95 28.26 -16.12
C VAL A 49 -10.08 28.46 -17.12
N VAL A 50 -9.80 29.27 -18.15
CA VAL A 50 -10.66 29.39 -19.33
C VAL A 50 -10.30 28.22 -20.25
N VAL A 51 -11.27 27.35 -20.49
CA VAL A 51 -11.14 26.22 -21.40
C VAL A 51 -11.86 26.59 -22.69
N ASP A 52 -11.16 26.49 -23.82
CA ASP A 52 -11.74 26.66 -25.15
C ASP A 52 -11.86 25.28 -25.78
N GLU A 53 -13.05 24.69 -25.68
CA GLU A 53 -13.40 23.42 -26.34
C GLU A 53 -14.40 23.76 -27.47
N ASP A 54 -14.04 23.43 -28.71
CA ASP A 54 -14.86 23.61 -29.91
C ASP A 54 -15.38 25.05 -30.15
N GLY A 55 -14.63 26.07 -29.73
CA GLY A 55 -15.00 27.48 -29.89
C GLY A 55 -15.97 28.00 -28.82
N HIS A 56 -16.23 27.21 -27.77
CA HIS A 56 -16.95 27.64 -26.58
C HIS A 56 -15.98 27.82 -25.41
N GLN A 57 -15.84 29.07 -24.96
CA GLN A 57 -15.08 29.38 -23.75
C GLN A 57 -15.94 29.07 -22.52
N SER A 58 -15.57 28.03 -21.78
CA SER A 58 -16.08 27.74 -20.45
C SER A 58 -15.06 28.17 -19.39
N ILE A 59 -15.55 28.49 -18.20
CA ILE A 59 -14.72 28.77 -17.04
C ILE A 59 -14.84 27.57 -16.11
N GLU A 60 -13.72 26.91 -15.82
CA GLU A 60 -13.70 25.71 -14.99
C GLU A 60 -12.61 25.77 -13.91
N GLN A 61 -12.87 25.13 -12.77
CA GLN A 61 -11.86 24.87 -11.76
C GLN A 61 -11.14 23.57 -12.11
N ARG A 62 -9.86 23.64 -12.46
CA ARG A 62 -9.05 22.46 -12.78
C ARG A 62 -7.63 22.57 -12.21
N LEU A 63 -6.94 21.43 -12.16
CA LEU A 63 -5.52 21.40 -11.81
C LEU A 63 -4.72 21.89 -13.01
N GLY A 64 -3.98 22.97 -12.81
CA GLY A 64 -3.07 23.55 -13.78
C GLY A 64 -1.68 23.72 -13.20
N LYS A 65 -0.99 24.75 -13.68
CA LYS A 65 0.35 25.13 -13.22
C LYS A 65 0.55 26.63 -13.36
N ILE A 66 1.29 27.22 -12.42
CA ILE A 66 1.87 28.55 -12.58
C ILE A 66 3.18 28.39 -13.33
N LYS A 67 3.32 29.18 -14.40
CA LYS A 67 4.42 29.12 -15.35
C LYS A 67 4.63 30.53 -15.94
N ASP A 68 5.11 31.43 -15.09
CA ASP A 68 5.31 32.84 -15.41
C ASP A 68 6.70 33.29 -14.92
N ASP A 69 7.51 33.87 -15.80
CA ASP A 69 8.84 34.37 -15.44
C ASP A 69 8.81 35.81 -14.91
N GLU A 70 7.76 36.57 -15.22
CA GLU A 70 7.58 37.96 -14.78
C GLU A 70 6.89 37.98 -13.41
N GLU A 71 5.81 37.22 -13.27
CA GLU A 71 5.01 37.14 -12.04
C GLU A 71 4.88 35.69 -11.51
N PRO A 72 6.01 35.03 -11.15
CA PRO A 72 5.96 33.75 -10.45
C PRO A 72 5.37 33.94 -9.04
N LEU A 73 5.03 32.83 -8.37
CA LEU A 73 4.77 32.89 -6.94
C LEU A 73 6.07 33.21 -6.21
N ARG A 74 6.09 34.33 -5.48
CA ARG A 74 7.28 34.80 -4.76
C ARG A 74 7.18 34.42 -3.28
N LEU A 75 8.14 33.64 -2.81
CA LEU A 75 8.33 33.33 -1.39
C LEU A 75 9.62 34.00 -0.91
N TYR A 76 9.56 34.80 0.14
CA TYR A 76 10.74 35.46 0.69
C TYR A 76 11.33 34.63 1.83
N SER A 77 12.53 34.07 1.63
CA SER A 77 13.14 33.08 2.49
C SER A 77 14.62 33.35 2.77
N GLU A 78 15.06 33.02 3.98
CA GLU A 78 16.49 32.95 4.32
C GLU A 78 17.13 31.60 3.98
N ARG A 79 16.31 30.64 3.55
CA ARG A 79 16.76 29.28 3.24
C ARG A 79 17.29 29.21 1.82
N PRO A 80 18.24 28.30 1.54
CA PRO A 80 18.66 28.02 0.19
C PRO A 80 17.48 27.58 -0.69
N TYR A 81 17.50 27.98 -1.96
CA TYR A 81 16.48 27.63 -2.96
C TYR A 81 16.13 26.14 -2.97
N GLU A 82 17.13 25.26 -2.93
CA GLU A 82 16.92 23.81 -2.96
C GLU A 82 16.11 23.29 -1.76
N GLU A 83 16.34 23.85 -0.56
CA GLU A 83 15.61 23.49 0.65
C GLU A 83 14.16 23.96 0.58
N VAL A 84 13.93 25.18 0.10
CA VAL A 84 12.58 25.73 -0.10
C VAL A 84 11.82 24.87 -1.11
N ILE A 85 12.39 24.60 -2.28
CA ILE A 85 11.76 23.78 -3.30
C ILE A 85 11.44 22.38 -2.78
N GLY A 86 12.42 21.71 -2.15
CA GLY A 86 12.19 20.40 -1.55
C GLY A 86 11.01 20.42 -0.56
N MET A 87 10.92 21.43 0.29
CA MET A 87 9.82 21.59 1.24
C MET A 87 8.48 21.81 0.53
N MET A 88 8.41 22.72 -0.46
CA MET A 88 7.18 23.04 -1.18
C MET A 88 6.60 21.85 -1.98
N TYR A 89 7.45 20.96 -2.50
CA TYR A 89 6.99 19.75 -3.19
C TYR A 89 6.60 18.62 -2.23
N ARG A 90 7.32 18.43 -1.11
CA ARG A 90 6.99 17.42 -0.10
C ARG A 90 5.73 17.75 0.69
N ASP A 91 5.63 18.98 1.15
CA ASP A 91 4.57 19.49 2.00
C ASP A 91 3.48 20.22 1.20
N MET A 92 3.43 20.01 -0.11
CA MET A 92 2.44 20.63 -1.00
C MET A 92 1.03 20.47 -0.41
N PRO A 93 0.26 21.57 -0.30
CA PRO A 93 -1.13 21.49 0.14
C PRO A 93 -1.99 20.72 -0.86
N THR A 94 -3.12 20.18 -0.39
CA THR A 94 -4.10 19.57 -1.28
C THR A 94 -4.55 20.58 -2.33
N PRO A 95 -4.96 20.14 -3.54
CA PRO A 95 -5.39 21.03 -4.60
C PRO A 95 -6.42 22.08 -4.15
N SER A 96 -7.41 21.71 -3.33
CA SER A 96 -8.37 22.67 -2.77
C SER A 96 -7.78 23.77 -1.87
N MET A 97 -6.59 23.55 -1.29
CA MET A 97 -5.89 24.51 -0.44
C MET A 97 -4.78 25.29 -1.16
N MET A 98 -4.39 24.90 -2.38
CA MET A 98 -3.37 25.60 -3.16
C MET A 98 -3.69 27.09 -3.41
N PRO A 99 -4.96 27.49 -3.66
CA PRO A 99 -5.31 28.90 -3.77
C PRO A 99 -5.00 29.68 -2.48
N MET A 100 -5.23 29.07 -1.32
CA MET A 100 -4.95 29.72 -0.02
C MET A 100 -3.45 29.85 0.22
N LEU A 101 -2.65 28.87 -0.21
CA LEU A 101 -1.19 29.01 -0.20
C LEU A 101 -0.77 30.22 -1.03
N LYS A 102 -1.31 30.36 -2.25
CA LYS A 102 -1.05 31.52 -3.10
C LYS A 102 -1.42 32.83 -2.38
N ASP A 103 -2.61 32.92 -1.78
CA ASP A 103 -3.05 34.13 -1.09
C ASP A 103 -2.17 34.48 0.12
N ILE A 104 -1.66 33.48 0.86
CA ILE A 104 -0.71 33.70 1.95
C ILE A 104 0.65 34.17 1.42
N LEU A 105 1.11 33.66 0.28
CA LEU A 105 2.36 34.12 -0.35
C LEU A 105 2.21 35.57 -0.87
N GLU A 106 1.05 35.94 -1.42
CA GLU A 106 0.74 37.32 -1.80
C GLU A 106 0.69 38.24 -0.57
N MET A 107 0.14 37.77 0.55
CA MET A 107 0.08 38.51 1.82
C MET A 107 1.47 38.87 2.37
N ILE A 108 2.47 37.98 2.24
CA ILE A 108 3.82 38.23 2.77
C ILE A 108 4.73 39.07 1.87
N LYS A 109 4.29 39.44 0.66
CA LYS A 109 5.06 40.31 -0.23
C LYS A 109 5.44 41.63 0.47
N PRO A 110 6.69 42.14 0.37
CA PRO A 110 7.13 43.38 1.02
C PRO A 110 6.16 44.56 0.85
N GLU A 111 5.58 44.71 -0.34
CA GLU A 111 4.61 45.73 -0.73
C GLU A 111 3.21 45.54 -0.11
N SER A 112 2.89 44.35 0.41
CA SER A 112 1.60 44.07 1.02
C SER A 112 1.46 44.75 2.38
N LYS A 113 0.40 45.55 2.52
CA LYS A 113 -0.04 46.10 3.80
C LYS A 113 -0.80 45.08 4.65
N SER A 114 -1.52 44.14 4.02
CA SER A 114 -2.22 43.08 4.74
C SER A 114 -1.23 41.97 5.08
N ARG A 115 -1.07 41.70 6.37
CA ARG A 115 -0.14 40.71 6.94
C ARG A 115 -0.87 39.65 7.75
N ILE A 116 -2.18 39.54 7.56
CA ILE A 116 -3.03 38.57 8.25
C ILE A 116 -3.93 37.84 7.26
N TYR A 117 -4.03 36.53 7.44
CA TYR A 117 -4.90 35.65 6.65
C TYR A 117 -5.69 34.75 7.58
N PHE A 118 -6.98 34.53 7.29
CA PHE A 118 -7.82 33.68 8.12
C PHE A 118 -8.52 32.60 7.29
N MET A 119 -8.29 31.34 7.65
CA MET A 119 -8.98 30.19 7.07
C MET A 119 -9.87 29.46 8.07
N LYS A 120 -11.02 28.97 7.59
CA LYS A 120 -11.95 28.13 8.36
C LYS A 120 -12.21 26.82 7.66
N GLY A 121 -12.47 25.75 8.40
CA GLY A 121 -12.82 24.46 7.80
C GLY A 121 -12.89 23.36 8.84
N ASP A 122 -13.18 22.14 8.40
CA ASP A 122 -13.36 21.00 9.30
C ASP A 122 -12.08 20.66 10.09
N PRO A 123 -12.19 20.00 11.25
CA PRO A 123 -11.05 19.42 11.95
C PRO A 123 -10.21 18.54 10.99
N GLY A 124 -8.89 18.63 11.08
CA GLY A 124 -8.01 17.80 10.25
C GLY A 124 -7.86 18.25 8.78
N ALA A 125 -8.54 19.32 8.34
CA ALA A 125 -8.42 19.86 6.98
C ALA A 125 -7.06 20.49 6.64
N GLY A 126 -6.06 20.46 7.53
CA GLY A 126 -4.70 20.97 7.25
C GLY A 126 -4.48 22.47 7.50
N LYS A 127 -5.40 23.16 8.17
CA LYS A 127 -5.34 24.62 8.43
C LYS A 127 -4.01 25.08 9.03
N SER A 128 -3.67 24.57 10.22
CA SER A 128 -2.46 24.95 10.96
C SER A 128 -1.19 24.44 10.25
N PHE A 129 -1.30 23.35 9.48
CA PHE A 129 -0.20 22.84 8.67
C PHE A 129 0.19 23.82 7.56
N LEU A 130 -0.78 24.44 6.88
CA LEU A 130 -0.52 25.42 5.82
C LEU A 130 0.17 26.68 6.37
N GLY A 131 -0.29 27.22 7.49
CA GLY A 131 0.38 28.35 8.17
C GLY A 131 1.80 27.99 8.62
N GLY A 132 1.97 26.80 9.21
CA GLY A 132 3.27 26.28 9.60
C GLY A 132 4.22 26.07 8.41
N LEU A 133 3.72 25.62 7.26
CA LEU A 133 4.52 25.42 6.05
C LEU A 133 5.16 26.73 5.58
N VAL A 134 4.38 27.81 5.46
CA VAL A 134 4.91 29.10 5.00
C VAL A 134 5.97 29.62 5.96
N GLY A 135 5.69 29.63 7.27
CA GLY A 135 6.69 30.07 8.26
C GLY A 135 7.98 29.23 8.22
N ARG A 136 7.86 27.90 8.09
CA ARG A 136 9.03 27.00 7.97
C ARG A 136 9.80 27.25 6.69
N ALA A 137 9.11 27.59 5.60
CA ALA A 137 9.72 27.87 4.32
C ALA A 137 10.44 29.24 4.31
N GLN A 138 9.98 30.22 5.09
CA GLN A 138 10.63 31.53 5.21
C GLN A 138 11.89 31.52 6.08
N SER A 139 11.88 30.80 7.21
CA SER A 139 12.96 30.88 8.21
C SER A 139 13.41 29.53 8.75
N THR A 140 14.66 29.50 9.23
CA THR A 140 15.20 28.37 10.01
C THR A 140 14.72 28.36 11.47
N ARG A 141 14.08 29.44 11.93
CA ARG A 141 13.50 29.52 13.27
C ARG A 141 12.27 28.61 13.38
N PRO A 142 12.01 28.00 14.55
CA PRO A 142 10.74 27.33 14.80
C PRO A 142 9.57 28.27 14.55
N VAL A 143 8.51 27.75 13.94
CA VAL A 143 7.25 28.49 13.77
C VAL A 143 6.39 28.26 14.99
N GLU A 144 5.92 29.33 15.63
CA GLU A 144 5.00 29.22 16.76
C GLU A 144 3.56 28.99 16.25
N ILE A 145 2.95 27.91 16.74
CA ILE A 145 1.52 27.61 16.57
C ILE A 145 0.86 27.79 17.93
N PHE A 146 0.13 28.89 18.08
CA PHE A 146 -0.53 29.24 19.33
C PHE A 146 -1.98 28.79 19.33
N ASP A 147 -2.32 27.83 20.18
CA ASP A 147 -3.70 27.40 20.41
C ASP A 147 -4.50 28.48 21.15
N CYS A 148 -5.50 29.06 20.49
CA CYS A 148 -6.41 30.08 21.03
C CYS A 148 -7.59 29.49 21.80
N GLY A 149 -7.80 28.17 21.76
CA GLY A 149 -8.94 27.48 22.35
C GLY A 149 -9.09 27.79 23.84
N GLY A 150 -10.23 28.37 24.23
CA GLY A 150 -10.51 28.71 25.63
C GLY A 150 -9.59 29.77 26.25
N LYS A 151 -8.70 30.42 25.49
CA LYS A 151 -7.79 31.45 26.00
C LYS A 151 -8.39 32.85 25.95
N ASN A 152 -7.82 33.75 26.76
CA ASN A 152 -8.13 35.18 26.68
C ASN A 152 -7.29 35.79 25.54
N MET A 153 -7.95 36.39 24.55
CA MET A 153 -7.25 36.93 23.38
C MET A 153 -6.37 38.14 23.70
N ASN A 154 -6.52 38.76 24.87
CA ASN A 154 -5.57 39.77 25.33
C ASN A 154 -4.17 39.19 25.61
N ASP A 155 -4.06 37.89 25.92
CA ASP A 155 -2.77 37.23 26.18
C ASP A 155 -1.87 37.21 24.93
N LEU A 156 -2.46 37.33 23.73
CA LEU A 156 -1.69 37.51 22.48
C LEU A 156 -0.91 38.83 22.46
N LEU A 157 -1.40 39.88 23.13
CA LEU A 157 -0.76 41.18 23.21
C LEU A 157 0.07 41.33 24.49
N PHE A 158 -0.47 40.93 25.64
CA PHE A 158 0.20 41.04 26.93
C PHE A 158 -0.10 39.82 27.78
N GLU A 159 0.95 39.11 28.22
CA GLU A 159 0.83 37.93 29.06
C GLU A 159 1.40 38.19 30.46
N MET A 160 0.90 37.44 31.45
CA MET A 160 1.44 37.47 32.82
C MET A 160 2.49 36.39 33.01
N VAL A 161 3.60 36.77 33.63
CA VAL A 161 4.69 35.87 34.00
C VAL A 161 5.09 36.02 35.46
N LEU A 162 5.63 34.94 36.02
CA LEU A 162 6.24 34.95 37.35
C LEU A 162 7.65 35.55 37.27
N ASP A 163 7.88 36.61 38.03
CA ASP A 163 9.20 37.21 38.20
C ASP A 163 9.74 36.86 39.60
N PHE A 164 10.77 36.02 39.64
CA PHE A 164 11.52 35.75 40.86
C PHE A 164 12.71 36.72 40.85
N GLY A 165 12.72 37.69 41.77
CA GLY A 165 13.68 38.80 41.76
C GLY A 165 15.16 38.38 41.67
N ALA A 166 16.04 39.31 41.25
CA ALA A 166 17.47 39.04 41.09
C ALA A 166 18.19 38.80 42.45
N GLY A 167 18.68 37.58 42.68
CA GLY A 167 19.40 37.15 43.90
C GLY A 167 19.04 35.69 44.27
N ASP A 168 19.49 35.19 45.43
CA ASP A 168 19.07 33.89 46.01
C ASP A 168 17.53 33.86 46.18
N ALA A 169 16.83 33.59 45.09
CA ALA A 169 15.41 33.85 44.93
C ALA A 169 14.57 32.77 45.62
N LEU A 170 13.29 33.06 45.88
CA LEU A 170 12.34 32.15 46.53
C LEU A 170 12.40 30.68 46.02
N PRO A 171 12.56 30.39 44.70
CA PRO A 171 12.81 29.04 44.18
C PRO A 171 14.00 28.33 44.82
N GLU A 172 15.16 28.98 44.84
CA GLU A 172 16.39 28.39 45.41
C GLU A 172 16.23 28.15 46.91
N ALA A 173 15.56 29.04 47.63
CA ALA A 173 15.27 28.87 49.06
C ALA A 173 14.33 27.68 49.33
N ILE A 174 13.34 27.46 48.47
CA ILE A 174 12.42 26.32 48.54
C ILE A 174 13.17 25.03 48.21
N ASP A 175 13.93 24.99 47.11
CA ASP A 175 14.69 23.80 46.70
C ASP A 175 15.72 23.38 47.75
N LYS A 176 16.41 24.35 48.36
CA LYS A 176 17.38 24.07 49.44
C LYS A 176 16.71 23.46 50.66
N ARG A 177 15.49 23.88 50.99
CA ARG A 177 14.69 23.32 52.10
C ARG A 177 14.06 21.98 51.74
N LEU A 178 13.65 21.76 50.50
CA LEU A 178 13.18 20.46 49.98
C LEU A 178 14.32 19.43 50.02
N ALA A 179 15.50 19.79 49.52
CA ALA A 179 16.68 18.93 49.54
C ALA A 179 17.13 18.58 50.96
N ALA A 180 17.01 19.53 51.90
CA ALA A 180 17.34 19.32 53.31
C ALA A 180 16.22 18.65 54.13
N GLY A 181 15.03 18.43 53.58
CA GLY A 181 13.87 17.91 54.31
C GLY A 181 13.40 18.83 55.45
N ALA A 182 13.69 20.13 55.35
CA ALA A 182 13.49 21.13 56.41
C ALA A 182 12.24 22.01 56.23
N LEU A 183 11.45 21.73 55.18
CA LEU A 183 10.23 22.47 54.86
C LEU A 183 9.09 22.07 55.80
N GLN A 184 8.21 23.00 56.20
CA GLN A 184 7.08 22.66 57.07
C GLN A 184 6.11 21.68 56.37
N PRO A 185 5.49 20.71 57.09
CA PRO A 185 4.57 19.75 56.48
C PRO A 185 3.41 20.40 55.69
N LEU A 186 2.91 21.55 56.18
CA LEU A 186 1.86 22.31 55.52
C LEU A 186 2.36 22.96 54.21
N SER A 187 3.57 23.52 54.21
CA SER A 187 4.21 24.07 53.01
C SER A 187 4.49 22.97 51.98
N TYR A 188 4.91 21.78 52.42
CA TYR A 188 5.15 20.63 51.56
C TYR A 188 3.84 20.16 50.89
N GLY A 189 2.77 20.05 51.68
CA GLY A 189 1.43 19.75 51.15
C GLY A 189 0.94 20.79 50.16
N LEU A 190 1.15 22.08 50.44
CA LEU A 190 0.76 23.18 49.55
C LEU A 190 1.54 23.17 48.23
N LEU A 191 2.84 22.88 48.25
CA LEU A 191 3.62 22.73 47.01
C LEU A 191 3.16 21.50 46.22
N LYS A 192 2.95 20.35 46.88
CA LYS A 192 2.54 19.08 46.23
C LYS A 192 1.16 19.16 45.58
N SER A 193 0.20 19.80 46.25
CA SER A 193 -1.22 19.83 45.84
C SER A 193 -1.66 21.14 45.19
N GLY A 194 -0.93 22.23 45.44
CA GLY A 194 -1.29 23.57 44.99
C GLY A 194 -0.63 23.97 43.67
N LEU A 195 0.58 23.48 43.38
CA LEU A 195 1.20 23.70 42.08
C LEU A 195 0.63 22.73 41.05
N PRO A 196 0.55 23.11 39.76
CA PRO A 196 0.10 22.20 38.71
C PRO A 196 0.98 20.95 38.65
N SER A 197 0.36 19.77 38.64
CA SER A 197 1.04 18.47 38.75
C SER A 197 2.11 18.24 37.68
N LYS A 198 2.00 18.87 36.51
CA LYS A 198 3.01 18.79 35.44
C LYS A 198 4.35 19.43 35.78
N PHE A 199 4.41 20.28 36.81
CA PHE A 199 5.62 20.99 37.23
C PHE A 199 6.14 20.49 38.58
N VAL A 200 5.57 19.42 39.10
CA VAL A 200 5.93 18.84 40.40
C VAL A 200 6.12 17.35 40.23
N GLU A 201 7.34 16.88 40.42
CA GLU A 201 7.69 15.47 40.39
C GLU A 201 8.08 15.00 41.79
N GLU A 202 7.64 13.81 42.17
CA GLU A 202 8.10 13.15 43.39
C GLU A 202 9.10 12.06 43.00
N THR A 203 10.34 12.21 43.45
CA THR A 203 11.43 11.25 43.21
C THR A 203 11.16 9.92 43.93
N ASP A 204 11.87 8.87 43.53
CA ASP A 204 11.82 7.53 44.17
C ASP A 204 12.13 7.56 45.68
N GLU A 205 12.81 8.61 46.16
CA GLU A 205 13.12 8.86 47.58
C GLU A 205 12.03 9.66 48.32
N GLY A 206 10.89 9.95 47.67
CA GLY A 206 9.79 10.72 48.25
C GLY A 206 10.08 12.22 48.40
N LYS A 207 11.02 12.78 47.64
CA LYS A 207 11.32 14.23 47.61
C LYS A 207 10.67 14.89 46.41
N LEU A 208 10.11 16.09 46.60
CA LEU A 208 9.57 16.90 45.52
C LEU A 208 10.67 17.65 44.77
N VAL A 209 10.56 17.64 43.44
CA VAL A 209 11.33 18.46 42.49
C VAL A 209 10.34 19.34 41.75
N ILE A 210 10.64 20.64 41.65
CA ILE A 210 9.75 21.62 41.02
C ILE A 210 10.43 22.15 39.75
N ASP A 211 9.72 22.12 38.63
CA ASP A 211 10.14 22.75 37.38
C ASP A 211 9.81 24.24 37.41
N TRP A 212 10.77 25.04 37.88
CA TRP A 212 10.62 26.49 38.00
C TRP A 212 10.59 27.22 36.66
N GLU A 213 11.25 26.69 35.64
CA GLU A 213 11.31 27.31 34.30
C GLU A 213 9.98 27.08 33.57
N GLY A 214 9.46 25.86 33.58
CA GLY A 214 8.13 25.55 33.05
C GLY A 214 7.00 26.29 33.77
N LEU A 215 7.17 26.57 35.08
CA LEU A 215 6.20 27.36 35.84
C LEU A 215 6.19 28.85 35.42
N LYS A 216 7.35 29.44 35.12
CA LYS A 216 7.48 30.82 34.63
C LYS A 216 6.85 31.04 33.28
N GLU A 217 6.98 30.07 32.38
CA GLU A 217 6.47 30.11 31.01
C GLU A 217 5.03 29.59 30.90
N SER A 218 4.37 29.35 32.03
CA SER A 218 3.00 28.84 32.04
C SER A 218 1.97 29.94 31.74
N GLY A 219 0.80 29.56 31.20
CA GLY A 219 -0.26 30.53 30.92
C GLY A 219 -0.79 31.24 32.17
N THR A 220 -1.40 32.42 31.95
CA THR A 220 -1.91 33.37 32.95
C THR A 220 -2.59 32.71 34.17
N ASP A 221 -3.50 31.75 33.94
CA ASP A 221 -4.25 31.06 35.00
C ASP A 221 -3.35 30.17 35.90
N ASN A 222 -2.30 29.57 35.34
CA ASN A 222 -1.35 28.74 36.09
C ASN A 222 -0.36 29.60 36.86
N VAL A 223 0.10 30.71 36.26
CA VAL A 223 0.93 31.72 36.91
C VAL A 223 0.22 32.29 38.12
N GLU A 224 -1.06 32.65 38.01
CA GLU A 224 -1.82 33.21 39.14
C GLU A 224 -2.03 32.19 40.27
N LYS A 225 -2.36 30.94 39.93
CA LYS A 225 -2.47 29.84 40.92
C LYS A 225 -1.13 29.57 41.61
N ALA A 226 -0.06 29.47 40.84
CA ALA A 226 1.28 29.28 41.35
C ALA A 226 1.70 30.44 42.26
N PHE A 227 1.43 31.68 41.86
CA PHE A 227 1.69 32.87 42.65
C PHE A 227 0.98 32.81 44.02
N GLN A 228 -0.30 32.43 44.05
CA GLN A 228 -1.05 32.29 45.30
C GLN A 228 -0.47 31.22 46.23
N VAL A 229 -0.04 30.09 45.68
CA VAL A 229 0.56 28.98 46.44
C VAL A 229 1.93 29.38 46.99
N LEU A 230 2.79 29.92 46.13
CA LEU A 230 4.13 30.35 46.49
C LEU A 230 4.11 31.51 47.49
N THR A 231 3.14 32.43 47.40
CA THR A 231 2.93 33.48 48.41
C THR A 231 2.59 32.91 49.78
N LYS A 232 1.72 31.88 49.83
CA LYS A 232 1.36 31.21 51.09
C LYS A 232 2.55 30.46 51.69
N VAL A 233 3.28 29.72 50.85
CA VAL A 233 4.49 28.99 51.26
C VAL A 233 5.55 29.96 51.77
N SER A 234 5.82 31.05 51.05
CA SER A 234 6.77 32.08 51.45
C SER A 234 6.48 32.64 52.84
N LYS A 235 5.21 32.90 53.17
CA LYS A 235 4.77 33.38 54.49
C LYS A 235 4.93 32.33 55.59
N LEU A 236 4.54 31.08 55.32
CA LEU A 236 4.67 29.97 56.28
C LEU A 236 6.14 29.67 56.61
N GLU A 237 7.00 29.80 55.61
CA GLU A 237 8.43 29.52 55.68
C GLU A 237 9.26 30.74 56.16
N GLY A 238 8.63 31.90 56.39
CA GLY A 238 9.29 33.15 56.82
C GLY A 238 10.26 33.73 55.78
N LEU A 239 10.09 33.35 54.52
CA LEU A 239 10.93 33.75 53.38
C LEU A 239 10.57 35.14 52.84
N ASP A 240 9.54 35.78 53.40
CA ASP A 240 9.03 37.12 53.06
C ASP A 240 9.74 38.28 53.81
N SER A 241 10.57 37.96 54.80
CA SER A 241 11.18 38.93 55.72
C SER A 241 12.52 39.54 55.27
N ALA A 242 13.07 39.09 54.14
CA ALA A 242 14.26 39.69 53.52
C ALA A 242 13.83 40.73 52.47
N GLY A 243 13.89 42.02 52.84
CA GLY A 243 13.40 43.15 52.03
C GLY A 243 13.82 43.11 50.56
N GLY A 244 12.84 42.79 49.71
CA GLY A 244 12.90 42.73 48.25
C GLY A 244 11.65 41.99 47.74
N ASN A 245 11.16 42.31 46.55
CA ASN A 245 10.05 41.59 45.91
C ASN A 245 10.50 40.14 45.60
N ALA A 246 10.41 39.23 46.58
CA ALA A 246 10.89 37.85 46.45
C ALA A 246 10.06 37.02 45.45
N LEU A 247 8.82 37.44 45.18
CA LEU A 247 7.88 36.87 44.21
C LEU A 247 6.99 38.00 43.69
N GLY A 248 7.16 38.41 42.42
CA GLY A 248 6.35 39.44 41.77
C GLY A 248 5.61 38.90 40.55
N MET A 249 4.38 39.37 40.31
CA MET A 249 3.74 39.21 39.00
C MET A 249 4.25 40.31 38.08
N ASN A 250 4.75 39.93 36.92
CA ASN A 250 5.22 40.86 35.90
C ASN A 250 4.39 40.64 34.64
N SER A 251 4.14 41.71 33.91
CA SER A 251 3.50 41.65 32.59
C SER A 251 4.57 41.80 31.52
N GLN A 252 4.49 41.01 30.46
CA GLN A 252 5.39 41.12 29.33
C GLN A 252 4.62 41.18 28.02
N PHE A 253 5.34 41.47 26.94
CA PHE A 253 4.79 41.42 25.60
C PHE A 253 4.39 39.98 25.26
N GLY A 254 3.13 39.81 24.89
CA GLY A 254 2.59 38.56 24.37
C GLY A 254 3.08 38.29 22.95
N LEU A 255 2.69 37.13 22.43
CA LEU A 255 3.19 36.59 21.17
C LEU A 255 3.10 37.56 19.98
N ALA A 256 1.97 38.24 19.79
CA ALA A 256 1.76 39.12 18.63
C ALA A 256 2.71 40.32 18.62
N ILE A 257 3.08 40.85 19.79
CA ILE A 257 4.05 41.95 19.89
C ILE A 257 5.46 41.40 19.65
N ARG A 258 5.84 40.29 20.29
CA ARG A 258 7.16 39.68 20.10
C ARG A 258 7.41 39.31 18.64
N ASP A 259 6.43 38.68 17.98
CA ASP A 259 6.52 38.32 16.57
C ASP A 259 6.69 39.54 15.67
N PHE A 260 6.00 40.63 15.98
CA PHE A 260 6.14 41.88 15.23
C PHE A 260 7.52 42.52 15.43
N GLU A 261 7.98 42.60 16.68
CA GLU A 261 9.31 43.14 17.01
C GLU A 261 10.44 42.32 16.41
N GLU A 262 10.29 41.00 16.36
CA GLU A 262 11.30 40.09 15.83
C GLU A 262 11.19 39.86 14.33
N GLY A 263 10.00 40.02 13.74
CA GLY A 263 9.71 39.74 12.35
C GLY A 263 9.44 38.25 12.08
N ASN A 264 8.77 37.58 13.01
CA ASN A 264 8.44 36.16 12.92
C ASN A 264 7.08 35.95 12.26
N PHE A 265 6.92 34.79 11.61
CA PHE A 265 5.65 34.32 11.08
C PHE A 265 5.01 33.34 12.07
N SER A 266 3.73 33.52 12.38
CA SER A 266 3.05 32.71 13.40
C SER A 266 1.66 32.27 12.97
N THR A 267 1.21 31.15 13.56
CA THR A 267 -0.14 30.63 13.35
C THR A 267 -0.96 30.70 14.63
N TYR A 268 -2.12 31.36 14.59
CA TYR A 268 -3.08 31.43 15.70
C TYR A 268 -4.19 30.41 15.43
N ASP A 269 -4.05 29.25 16.06
CA ASP A 269 -4.92 28.10 15.83
C ASP A 269 -6.22 28.22 16.64
N GLU A 270 -7.34 27.74 16.10
CA GLU A 270 -8.65 27.68 16.78
C GLU A 270 -9.13 29.04 17.33
N TYR A 271 -8.89 30.13 16.58
CA TYR A 271 -9.21 31.50 17.01
C TYR A 271 -10.69 31.70 17.37
N ASN A 272 -11.60 31.05 16.64
CA ASN A 272 -13.03 31.11 16.93
C ASN A 272 -13.49 30.16 18.06
N LYS A 273 -12.57 29.56 18.80
CA LYS A 273 -12.83 28.87 20.08
C LYS A 273 -12.26 29.63 21.28
N SER A 274 -11.79 30.86 21.10
CA SER A 274 -11.33 31.73 22.20
C SER A 274 -12.47 32.12 23.14
N LYS A 275 -12.14 32.57 24.37
CA LYS A 275 -13.14 33.11 25.32
C LYS A 275 -13.95 34.23 24.65
N GLU A 276 -15.28 34.14 24.74
CA GLU A 276 -16.19 35.09 24.12
C GLU A 276 -15.94 36.53 24.61
N GLY A 277 -15.99 37.49 23.68
CA GLY A 277 -15.81 38.93 23.96
C GLY A 277 -14.37 39.38 24.22
N THR A 278 -13.41 38.45 24.35
CA THR A 278 -12.00 38.81 24.59
C THR A 278 -11.27 39.31 23.34
N ASP A 279 -11.78 38.98 22.15
CA ASP A 279 -11.29 39.46 20.85
C ASP A 279 -11.51 40.97 20.63
N ASN A 280 -12.35 41.60 21.44
CA ASN A 280 -12.53 43.06 21.40
C ASN A 280 -11.23 43.82 21.69
N ALA A 281 -10.34 43.26 22.51
CA ALA A 281 -9.03 43.85 22.79
C ALA A 281 -8.12 43.88 21.54
N LEU A 282 -8.39 43.01 20.56
CA LEU A 282 -7.58 42.90 19.34
C LEU A 282 -8.08 43.79 18.20
N GLN A 283 -9.22 44.47 18.32
CA GLN A 283 -9.87 45.14 17.19
C GLN A 283 -8.93 46.10 16.43
N THR A 284 -8.24 46.99 17.14
CA THR A 284 -7.31 47.95 16.54
C THR A 284 -6.04 47.27 16.03
N PHE A 285 -5.58 46.21 16.70
CA PHE A 285 -4.47 45.39 16.21
C PHE A 285 -4.83 44.67 14.91
N LEU A 286 -6.05 44.12 14.77
CA LEU A 286 -6.51 43.49 13.55
C LEU A 286 -6.63 44.48 12.38
N GLN A 287 -7.03 45.73 12.65
CA GLN A 287 -7.00 46.83 11.68
C GLN A 287 -5.59 47.17 11.22
N PHE A 288 -4.63 47.12 12.13
CA PHE A 288 -3.23 47.29 11.76
C PHE A 288 -2.78 46.08 10.92
N ALA A 289 -3.02 44.86 11.38
CA ALA A 289 -2.55 43.64 10.71
C ALA A 289 -3.16 43.46 9.30
N ASN A 290 -4.42 43.81 9.09
CA ASN A 290 -5.07 43.74 7.77
C ASN A 290 -4.77 44.95 6.86
N GLY A 291 -4.04 45.96 7.36
CA GLY A 291 -3.60 47.11 6.57
C GLY A 291 -4.59 48.28 6.50
N GLU A 292 -5.69 48.28 7.28
CA GLU A 292 -6.62 49.42 7.39
C GLU A 292 -5.96 50.67 7.99
N ILE A 293 -5.03 50.49 8.93
CA ILE A 293 -4.31 51.58 9.61
C ILE A 293 -2.81 51.31 9.65
N ASP A 294 -2.02 52.40 9.65
CA ASP A 294 -0.55 52.33 9.65
C ASP A 294 0.05 52.41 11.08
N GLU A 295 -0.73 52.79 12.09
CA GLU A 295 -0.30 52.87 13.49
C GLU A 295 -1.41 52.41 14.44
N CYS A 296 -1.06 51.62 15.45
CA CYS A 296 -1.97 51.13 16.48
C CYS A 296 -1.26 51.09 17.84
N THR A 297 -1.82 51.76 18.85
CA THR A 297 -1.40 51.60 20.24
C THR A 297 -2.35 50.67 20.97
N VAL A 298 -1.81 49.61 21.57
CA VAL A 298 -2.53 48.68 22.45
C VAL A 298 -2.10 48.93 23.89
N VAL A 299 -3.07 49.03 24.78
CA VAL A 299 -2.83 49.32 26.21
C VAL A 299 -2.85 48.01 26.98
N ASN A 300 -1.89 47.83 27.88
CA ASN A 300 -1.81 46.66 28.75
C ASN A 300 -2.85 46.76 29.88
N PRO A 301 -3.92 45.93 29.87
CA PRO A 301 -4.95 46.00 30.90
C PRO A 301 -4.48 45.46 32.26
N LEU A 302 -3.32 44.79 32.32
CA LEU A 302 -2.79 44.14 33.52
C LEU A 302 -2.04 45.09 34.45
N LYS A 303 -1.66 46.29 33.98
CA LYS A 303 -0.84 47.24 34.74
C LYS A 303 -1.60 48.04 35.81
N ASN A 304 -2.94 47.99 35.79
CA ASN A 304 -3.78 48.82 36.67
C ASN A 304 -4.38 48.06 37.87
N LYS A 305 -4.07 46.76 38.05
CA LYS A 305 -4.76 45.93 39.06
C LYS A 305 -3.92 45.55 40.27
N ASP A 306 -2.65 45.14 40.15
CA ASP A 306 -2.00 44.42 41.27
C ASP A 306 -0.47 44.59 41.42
N GLN A 307 0.04 45.83 41.58
CA GLN A 307 1.50 46.09 41.78
C GLN A 307 2.41 45.45 40.71
N THR A 308 1.85 45.12 39.54
CA THR A 308 2.53 44.45 38.44
C THR A 308 3.55 45.38 37.81
N SER A 309 4.78 44.88 37.63
CA SER A 309 5.78 45.55 36.80
C SER A 309 5.53 45.22 35.31
N GLY A 310 6.13 45.97 34.38
CA GLY A 310 6.01 45.71 32.95
C GLY A 310 5.54 46.89 32.07
N PRO A 311 5.49 46.69 30.74
CA PRO A 311 5.11 47.73 29.78
C PRO A 311 3.65 48.14 29.94
N SER A 312 3.36 49.44 29.86
CA SER A 312 1.99 49.99 29.96
C SER A 312 1.20 49.86 28.67
N GLU A 313 1.90 49.91 27.55
CA GLU A 313 1.34 49.97 26.22
C GLU A 313 2.42 49.57 25.22
N TYR A 314 2.00 49.30 24.00
CA TYR A 314 2.88 49.08 22.87
C TYR A 314 2.27 49.71 21.63
N THR A 315 3.11 50.31 20.78
CA THR A 315 2.67 50.94 19.54
C THR A 315 3.24 50.22 18.33
N PHE A 316 2.36 49.57 17.57
CA PHE A 316 2.66 49.05 16.24
C PHE A 316 2.74 50.21 15.25
N ARG A 317 3.80 50.24 14.43
CA ARG A 317 3.99 51.23 13.36
C ARG A 317 4.36 50.50 12.07
N ARG A 318 3.73 50.85 10.95
CA ARG A 318 3.97 50.20 9.65
C ARG A 318 5.43 50.31 9.19
N GLU A 319 6.08 51.43 9.49
CA GLU A 319 7.50 51.65 9.23
C GLU A 319 8.42 50.67 9.97
N ASN A 320 7.94 50.03 11.04
CA ASN A 320 8.68 49.01 11.78
C ASN A 320 8.39 47.59 11.31
N THR A 321 7.49 47.38 10.35
CA THR A 321 7.16 46.04 9.83
C THR A 321 8.38 45.42 9.18
N LYS A 322 8.67 44.18 9.60
CA LYS A 322 9.76 43.36 9.07
C LYS A 322 9.25 42.41 7.99
N THR A 323 10.11 42.06 7.04
CA THR A 323 9.73 41.28 5.86
C THR A 323 9.16 39.90 6.20
N GLY A 324 9.68 39.25 7.24
CA GLY A 324 9.20 37.94 7.70
C GLY A 324 7.90 37.95 8.47
N TRP A 325 7.38 39.12 8.88
CA TRP A 325 6.22 39.17 9.74
C TRP A 325 4.92 38.84 8.99
N GLY A 326 4.13 37.92 9.54
CA GLY A 326 2.84 37.52 9.02
C GLY A 326 2.09 36.62 9.99
N ILE A 327 0.76 36.63 9.89
CA ILE A 327 -0.12 35.89 10.81
C ILE A 327 -1.12 35.07 10.01
N VAL A 328 -1.16 33.77 10.25
CA VAL A 328 -2.24 32.90 9.79
C VAL A 328 -3.13 32.55 10.96
N MET A 329 -4.40 32.89 10.86
CA MET A 329 -5.43 32.49 11.82
C MET A 329 -6.17 31.27 11.26
N THR A 330 -6.55 30.36 12.14
CA THR A 330 -7.39 29.21 11.79
C THR A 330 -8.65 29.18 12.65
N GLY A 331 -9.68 28.49 12.17
CA GLY A 331 -10.87 28.22 12.96
C GLY A 331 -11.69 27.06 12.40
N ASN A 332 -12.60 26.54 13.21
CA ASN A 332 -13.52 25.50 12.77
C ASN A 332 -14.78 26.07 12.13
N ALA A 333 -15.42 25.29 11.27
CA ALA A 333 -16.76 25.61 10.76
C ALA A 333 -17.78 25.59 11.91
N VAL A 334 -18.85 26.38 11.79
CA VAL A 334 -19.82 26.63 12.88
C VAL A 334 -20.62 25.39 13.30
N GLU A 335 -20.63 24.33 12.48
CA GLU A 335 -21.30 23.05 12.76
C GLU A 335 -20.60 22.22 13.87
N ASP A 336 -19.39 22.62 14.30
CA ASP A 336 -18.58 21.89 15.27
C ASP A 336 -18.87 22.31 16.73
N GLY A 337 -20.08 21.98 17.21
CA GLY A 337 -20.46 21.94 18.63
C GLY A 337 -20.55 23.28 19.39
N THR A 338 -20.99 23.19 20.64
CA THR A 338 -21.29 24.33 21.55
C THR A 338 -20.09 25.22 21.92
N THR A 339 -18.87 24.86 21.49
CA THR A 339 -17.62 25.58 21.84
C THR A 339 -17.12 26.51 20.74
N THR A 340 -17.62 26.36 19.51
CA THR A 340 -17.24 27.22 18.38
C THR A 340 -18.13 28.46 18.37
N ARG A 341 -17.57 29.64 18.67
CA ARG A 341 -18.35 30.88 18.71
C ARG A 341 -18.44 31.54 17.34
N SER A 342 -19.56 32.21 17.10
CA SER A 342 -19.64 33.18 16.01
C SER A 342 -18.76 34.39 16.33
N LEU A 343 -17.93 34.81 15.38
CA LEU A 343 -17.12 36.02 15.54
C LEU A 343 -18.00 37.26 15.43
N ASN A 344 -17.56 38.34 16.06
CA ASN A 344 -18.23 39.64 15.91
C ASN A 344 -18.23 40.08 14.44
N LYS A 345 -19.31 40.74 13.98
CA LYS A 345 -19.45 41.20 12.58
C LYS A 345 -18.24 42.03 12.12
N SER A 346 -17.71 42.86 13.02
CA SER A 346 -16.53 43.69 12.79
C SER A 346 -15.23 42.89 12.65
N VAL A 347 -15.12 41.71 13.26
CA VAL A 347 -13.98 40.80 13.09
C VAL A 347 -14.13 40.05 11.77
N TYR A 348 -15.34 39.59 11.46
CA TYR A 348 -15.65 38.94 10.17
C TYR A 348 -15.32 39.82 8.96
N SER A 349 -15.72 41.09 8.99
CA SER A 349 -15.46 42.00 7.86
C SER A 349 -13.98 42.34 7.66
N ARG A 350 -13.19 42.27 8.73
CA ARG A 350 -11.76 42.62 8.71
C ARG A 350 -10.87 41.47 8.30
N LEU A 351 -11.22 40.26 8.73
CA LEU A 351 -10.45 39.06 8.46
C LEU A 351 -10.91 38.31 7.21
N SER A 352 -12.15 38.55 6.75
CA SER A 352 -12.77 37.89 5.58
C SER A 352 -12.43 36.40 5.49
N PRO A 353 -12.85 35.58 6.49
CA PRO A 353 -12.37 34.21 6.62
C PRO A 353 -12.70 33.39 5.36
N VAL A 354 -11.70 32.71 4.81
CA VAL A 354 -11.85 31.83 3.66
C VAL A 354 -12.19 30.43 4.14
N THR A 355 -13.30 29.86 3.66
CA THR A 355 -13.71 28.50 4.03
C THR A 355 -13.03 27.47 3.12
N ILE A 356 -12.33 26.51 3.73
CA ILE A 356 -11.79 25.33 3.06
C ILE A 356 -12.98 24.46 2.62
N PRO A 357 -13.10 24.12 1.33
CA PRO A 357 -14.17 23.26 0.87
C PRO A 357 -13.99 21.83 1.40
N LYS A 358 -15.08 21.05 1.45
CA LYS A 358 -14.99 19.61 1.75
C LYS A 358 -14.04 18.93 0.76
N PRO A 359 -13.18 17.98 1.21
CA PRO A 359 -12.18 17.36 0.35
C PRO A 359 -12.77 16.70 -0.90
N SER A 360 -12.25 17.08 -2.06
CA SER A 360 -12.57 16.44 -3.35
C SER A 360 -11.90 15.07 -3.47
N LEU A 361 -12.30 14.26 -4.46
CA LEU A 361 -11.64 12.97 -4.72
C LEU A 361 -10.13 13.13 -4.97
N MET A 362 -9.75 14.21 -5.67
CA MET A 362 -8.35 14.50 -5.95
C MET A 362 -7.58 14.93 -4.69
N ASP A 363 -8.23 15.59 -3.72
CA ASP A 363 -7.61 15.90 -2.42
C ASP A 363 -7.34 14.62 -1.61
N TRP A 364 -8.29 13.67 -1.64
CA TRP A 364 -8.09 12.34 -1.03
C TRP A 364 -6.89 11.63 -1.65
N GLN A 365 -6.85 11.54 -2.98
CA GLN A 365 -5.78 10.88 -3.70
C GLN A 365 -4.42 11.57 -3.46
N HIS A 366 -4.38 12.90 -3.51
CA HIS A 366 -3.19 13.71 -3.23
C HIS A 366 -2.61 13.34 -1.86
N ARG A 367 -3.45 13.36 -0.82
CA ARG A 367 -3.00 13.14 0.55
C ARG A 367 -2.57 11.70 0.78
N ILE A 368 -3.28 10.73 0.21
CA ILE A 368 -2.91 9.30 0.25
C ILE A 368 -1.52 9.08 -0.37
N CYS A 369 -1.27 9.63 -1.56
CA CYS A 369 0.06 9.58 -2.20
C CYS A 369 1.15 10.19 -1.33
N GLN A 370 0.88 11.38 -0.77
CA GLN A 370 1.83 12.12 0.07
C GLN A 370 2.20 11.34 1.33
N ILE A 371 1.25 10.61 1.94
CA ILE A 371 1.51 9.77 3.10
C ILE A 371 2.33 8.52 2.72
N MET A 372 1.98 7.84 1.62
CA MET A 372 2.64 6.60 1.22
C MET A 372 4.08 6.82 0.70
N THR A 373 4.32 7.94 0.03
CA THR A 373 5.58 8.17 -0.71
C THR A 373 6.37 9.38 -0.22
N GLY A 374 5.78 10.24 0.61
CA GLY A 374 6.35 11.54 0.99
C GLY A 374 6.22 12.61 -0.09
N LEU A 375 5.52 12.33 -1.19
CA LEU A 375 5.21 13.29 -2.27
C LEU A 375 3.77 13.08 -2.78
N PRO A 376 3.07 14.14 -3.20
CA PRO A 376 1.74 14.00 -3.81
C PRO A 376 1.86 13.57 -5.28
N VAL A 377 2.35 12.35 -5.51
CA VAL A 377 2.67 11.81 -6.84
C VAL A 377 1.50 11.95 -7.83
N SER A 378 0.26 11.72 -7.41
CA SER A 378 -0.92 11.89 -8.27
C SER A 378 -1.05 13.31 -8.81
N THR A 379 -0.93 14.32 -7.95
CA THR A 379 -0.97 15.73 -8.36
C THR A 379 0.20 16.07 -9.28
N LEU A 380 1.41 15.62 -8.95
CA LEU A 380 2.59 15.86 -9.78
C LEU A 380 2.45 15.21 -11.16
N TYR A 381 2.00 13.96 -11.21
CA TYR A 381 1.73 13.24 -12.45
C TYR A 381 0.67 13.96 -13.28
N HIS A 382 -0.49 14.32 -12.71
CA HIS A 382 -1.53 15.01 -13.47
C HIS A 382 -1.10 16.40 -13.96
N SER A 383 -0.24 17.13 -13.21
CA SER A 383 0.32 18.41 -13.66
C SER A 383 1.36 18.29 -14.78
N PHE A 384 2.05 17.14 -14.87
CA PHE A 384 3.15 16.90 -15.82
C PHE A 384 2.92 15.68 -16.73
N LYS A 385 1.66 15.27 -16.92
CA LYS A 385 1.28 13.98 -17.53
C LYS A 385 1.98 13.73 -18.86
N ASP A 386 1.87 14.66 -19.80
CA ASP A 386 2.46 14.50 -21.14
C ASP A 386 3.98 14.24 -21.11
N LYS A 387 4.69 14.83 -20.15
CA LYS A 387 6.13 14.60 -19.98
C LYS A 387 6.40 13.29 -19.24
N ALA A 388 5.63 12.99 -18.20
CA ALA A 388 5.78 11.77 -17.42
C ALA A 388 5.48 10.50 -18.26
N ASP A 389 4.50 10.58 -19.17
CA ASP A 389 4.17 9.48 -20.08
C ASP A 389 5.22 9.32 -21.18
N LYS A 390 5.79 10.45 -21.67
CA LYS A 390 6.83 10.44 -22.70
C LYS A 390 8.19 9.97 -22.18
N ASP A 391 8.56 10.37 -20.97
CA ASP A 391 9.84 10.03 -20.33
C ASP A 391 9.62 9.61 -18.85
N PRO A 392 9.18 8.35 -18.62
CA PRO A 392 8.89 7.86 -17.28
C PRO A 392 10.12 7.76 -16.37
N GLU A 393 11.30 7.53 -16.95
CA GLU A 393 12.56 7.40 -16.21
C GLU A 393 12.98 8.76 -15.64
N GLN A 394 13.01 9.79 -16.49
CA GLN A 394 13.32 11.15 -16.04
C GLN A 394 12.31 11.66 -15.00
N PHE A 395 11.03 11.33 -15.14
CA PHE A 395 10.04 11.68 -14.13
C PHE A 395 10.31 10.99 -12.79
N THR A 396 10.73 9.72 -12.82
CA THR A 396 11.13 8.96 -11.62
C THR A 396 12.33 9.59 -10.92
N GLU A 397 13.37 9.97 -11.68
CA GLU A 397 14.54 10.69 -11.12
C GLU A 397 14.12 12.01 -10.46
N MET A 398 13.20 12.75 -11.09
CA MET A 398 12.69 14.01 -10.55
C MET A 398 11.92 13.82 -9.25
N LEU A 399 11.10 12.77 -9.14
CA LEU A 399 10.39 12.43 -7.91
C LEU A 399 11.38 12.11 -6.78
N LEU A 400 12.40 11.31 -7.04
CA LEU A 400 13.43 10.98 -6.04
C LEU A 400 14.23 12.21 -5.62
N TYR A 401 14.52 13.11 -6.57
CA TYR A 401 15.14 14.40 -6.28
C TYR A 401 14.25 15.24 -5.36
N TRP A 402 12.98 15.51 -5.70
CA TRP A 402 12.09 16.32 -4.85
C TRP A 402 11.89 15.72 -3.45
N ARG A 403 11.90 14.39 -3.33
CA ARG A 403 11.80 13.70 -2.04
C ARG A 403 12.99 14.00 -1.12
N THR A 404 14.16 14.31 -1.68
CA THR A 404 15.42 14.45 -0.93
C THR A 404 16.06 15.85 -1.02
N ALA A 405 15.57 16.71 -1.91
CA ALA A 405 16.09 18.06 -2.14
C ALA A 405 16.14 18.89 -0.85
N GLY A 406 17.32 19.44 -0.56
CA GLY A 406 17.61 20.25 0.62
C GLY A 406 17.47 19.56 1.98
N LEU A 407 17.42 18.22 2.01
CA LEU A 407 17.57 17.46 3.24
C LEU A 407 19.06 17.30 3.59
N THR A 408 19.38 17.25 4.89
CA THR A 408 20.71 16.85 5.38
C THR A 408 20.97 15.36 5.13
N GLU A 409 22.23 14.92 5.17
CA GLU A 409 22.56 13.49 5.00
C GLU A 409 21.91 12.60 6.07
N GLU A 410 21.79 13.08 7.30
CA GLU A 410 21.05 12.40 8.36
C GLU A 410 19.56 12.28 8.04
N GLN A 411 18.95 13.36 7.53
CA GLN A 411 17.55 13.35 7.11
C GLN A 411 17.32 12.43 5.91
N LYS A 412 18.26 12.37 4.95
CA LYS A 412 18.21 11.44 3.81
C LYS A 412 18.30 9.99 4.27
N ALA A 413 19.19 9.68 5.21
CA ALA A 413 19.32 8.34 5.79
C ALA A 413 18.04 7.88 6.52
N ASN A 414 17.26 8.84 7.05
CA ASN A 414 15.99 8.58 7.72
C ASN A 414 14.77 8.53 6.77
N VAL A 415 14.95 8.71 5.45
CA VAL A 415 13.86 8.51 4.49
C VAL A 415 13.50 7.02 4.43
N PRO A 416 12.23 6.64 4.67
CA PRO A 416 11.85 5.23 4.63
C PRO A 416 12.10 4.62 3.24
N GLN A 417 12.76 3.46 3.20
CA GLN A 417 13.10 2.78 1.95
C GLN A 417 11.86 2.51 1.06
N ILE A 418 10.73 2.19 1.68
CA ILE A 418 9.45 2.00 0.98
C ILE A 418 9.00 3.23 0.19
N HIS A 419 9.32 4.46 0.63
CA HIS A 419 9.01 5.65 -0.14
C HIS A 419 9.76 5.64 -1.48
N THR A 420 11.05 5.34 -1.46
CA THR A 420 11.87 5.23 -2.67
C THR A 420 11.34 4.16 -3.62
N SER A 421 11.01 2.98 -3.07
CA SER A 421 10.47 1.87 -3.87
C SER A 421 9.11 2.19 -4.50
N LEU A 422 8.22 2.86 -3.76
CA LEU A 422 6.92 3.30 -4.28
C LEU A 422 7.06 4.43 -5.32
N LEU A 423 8.01 5.36 -5.14
CA LEU A 423 8.29 6.41 -6.13
C LEU A 423 8.84 5.83 -7.45
N LYS A 424 9.68 4.79 -7.39
CA LYS A 424 10.12 4.03 -8.58
C LYS A 424 8.94 3.36 -9.30
N ASN A 425 7.90 2.98 -8.56
CA ASN A 425 6.68 2.35 -9.08
C ASN A 425 5.47 3.30 -9.12
N TRP A 426 5.71 4.58 -9.40
CA TRP A 426 4.71 5.64 -9.27
C TRP A 426 3.41 5.40 -10.05
N LYS A 427 3.45 4.70 -11.20
CA LYS A 427 2.26 4.38 -12.01
C LYS A 427 1.24 3.56 -11.21
N ASN A 428 1.72 2.50 -10.54
CA ASN A 428 0.87 1.67 -9.68
C ASN A 428 0.38 2.46 -8.47
N VAL A 429 1.20 3.37 -7.94
CA VAL A 429 0.81 4.26 -6.82
C VAL A 429 -0.32 5.20 -7.24
N VAL A 430 -0.25 5.80 -8.43
CA VAL A 430 -1.32 6.67 -8.94
C VAL A 430 -2.63 5.89 -9.09
N GLU A 431 -2.60 4.70 -9.67
CA GLU A 431 -3.80 3.86 -9.82
C GLU A 431 -4.36 3.38 -8.47
N ALA A 432 -3.51 2.85 -7.60
CA ALA A 432 -3.90 2.36 -6.28
C ALA A 432 -4.43 3.47 -5.38
N SER A 433 -3.81 4.65 -5.42
CA SER A 433 -4.27 5.81 -4.65
C SER A 433 -5.62 6.33 -5.14
N GLU A 434 -5.94 6.22 -6.43
CA GLU A 434 -7.26 6.59 -6.96
C GLU A 434 -8.34 5.66 -6.38
N LYS A 435 -8.08 4.34 -6.40
CA LYS A 435 -8.96 3.31 -5.82
C LYS A 435 -9.15 3.51 -4.32
N LEU A 436 -8.06 3.76 -3.59
CA LEU A 436 -8.11 4.08 -2.16
C LEU A 436 -8.87 5.39 -1.88
N ALA A 437 -8.67 6.43 -2.71
CA ALA A 437 -9.37 7.70 -2.57
C ALA A 437 -10.89 7.53 -2.76
N LYS A 438 -11.31 6.75 -3.77
CA LYS A 438 -12.72 6.41 -3.98
C LYS A 438 -13.28 5.65 -2.79
N PHE A 439 -12.54 4.69 -2.27
CA PHE A 439 -12.93 3.91 -1.10
C PHE A 439 -13.07 4.77 0.16
N TYR A 440 -12.05 5.55 0.54
CA TYR A 440 -12.09 6.39 1.74
C TYR A 440 -13.13 7.50 1.65
N LYS A 441 -13.27 8.14 0.49
CA LYS A 441 -14.35 9.10 0.26
C LYS A 441 -15.71 8.43 0.43
N GLY A 442 -15.93 7.27 -0.21
CA GLY A 442 -17.20 6.54 -0.11
C GLY A 442 -17.49 6.04 1.31
N TRP A 443 -16.46 5.67 2.08
CA TRP A 443 -16.60 5.34 3.50
C TRP A 443 -17.03 6.57 4.30
N ALA A 444 -16.33 7.71 4.14
CA ALA A 444 -16.70 8.95 4.81
C ALA A 444 -18.16 9.34 4.52
N GLU A 445 -18.62 9.17 3.27
CA GLU A 445 -20.00 9.43 2.85
C GLU A 445 -21.03 8.43 3.42
N LEU A 446 -20.65 7.16 3.60
CA LEU A 446 -21.52 6.15 4.22
C LEU A 446 -21.67 6.35 5.73
N THR A 447 -20.71 7.02 6.37
CA THR A 447 -20.75 7.39 7.79
C THR A 447 -21.31 8.79 8.05
N ASP A 448 -21.75 9.49 7.01
CA ASP A 448 -22.38 10.82 7.09
C ASP A 448 -23.90 10.65 7.02
N PRO A 449 -24.68 10.96 8.09
CA PRO A 449 -26.12 10.72 8.16
C PRO A 449 -26.91 11.31 6.98
N ASP A 450 -26.56 12.53 6.56
CA ASP A 450 -27.25 13.24 5.47
C ASP A 450 -27.04 12.52 4.13
N LYS A 451 -25.83 12.01 3.90
CA LYS A 451 -25.49 11.28 2.68
C LYS A 451 -25.95 9.82 2.72
N ALA A 452 -25.95 9.21 3.91
CA ALA A 452 -26.45 7.86 4.14
C ALA A 452 -27.94 7.78 3.80
N LEU A 453 -28.74 8.76 4.22
CA LEU A 453 -30.16 8.88 3.88
C LEU A 453 -30.42 8.86 2.36
N ILE A 454 -29.59 9.56 1.59
CA ILE A 454 -29.72 9.63 0.12
C ILE A 454 -29.39 8.28 -0.54
N LYS A 455 -28.47 7.52 0.06
CA LYS A 455 -27.95 6.27 -0.53
C LYS A 455 -28.82 5.06 -0.21
N ASP A 456 -29.25 4.90 1.03
CA ASP A 456 -30.15 3.84 1.49
C ASP A 456 -30.87 4.29 2.76
N GLY A 457 -32.20 4.41 2.72
CA GLY A 457 -32.99 4.85 3.86
C GLY A 457 -32.81 3.99 5.11
N ASN A 458 -32.41 2.73 4.97
CA ASN A 458 -32.15 1.83 6.11
C ASN A 458 -30.81 2.13 6.82
N LEU A 459 -29.87 2.84 6.18
CA LEU A 459 -28.62 3.23 6.83
C LEU A 459 -28.85 4.28 7.93
N VAL A 460 -29.94 5.05 7.86
CA VAL A 460 -30.25 6.12 8.82
C VAL A 460 -30.57 5.58 10.22
N GLU A 461 -31.11 4.36 10.30
CA GLU A 461 -31.33 3.68 11.58
C GLU A 461 -30.02 3.21 12.23
N GLU A 462 -28.96 3.08 11.43
CA GLU A 462 -27.64 2.62 11.87
C GLU A 462 -26.63 3.77 12.07
N VAL A 463 -26.73 4.86 11.30
CA VAL A 463 -25.76 5.96 11.25
C VAL A 463 -26.44 7.26 11.67
N ASP A 464 -26.29 7.62 12.94
CA ASP A 464 -26.72 8.89 13.51
C ASP A 464 -25.53 9.85 13.74
N GLU A 465 -25.82 11.09 14.16
CA GLU A 465 -24.81 12.11 14.42
C GLU A 465 -23.83 11.74 15.54
N GLU A 466 -24.25 10.93 16.53
CA GLU A 466 -23.38 10.50 17.63
C GLU A 466 -22.40 9.45 17.13
N TYR A 467 -22.89 8.48 16.36
CA TYR A 467 -22.09 7.47 15.71
C TYR A 467 -21.08 8.08 14.73
N GLN A 468 -21.50 9.03 13.89
CA GLN A 468 -20.62 9.75 12.97
C GLN A 468 -19.42 10.37 13.70
N LYS A 469 -19.61 10.98 14.88
CA LYS A 469 -18.51 11.59 15.65
C LYS A 469 -17.44 10.58 16.05
N GLU A 470 -17.83 9.34 16.32
CA GLU A 470 -16.90 8.26 16.68
C GLU A 470 -16.22 7.64 15.44
N VAL A 471 -17.01 7.32 14.41
CA VAL A 471 -16.54 6.49 13.29
C VAL A 471 -16.18 7.24 12.01
N SER A 472 -16.48 8.54 11.90
CA SER A 472 -16.20 9.35 10.70
C SER A 472 -14.75 9.20 10.20
N ILE A 473 -14.60 9.11 8.88
CA ILE A 473 -13.30 9.00 8.22
C ILE A 473 -12.80 10.39 7.85
N ASP A 474 -11.69 10.79 8.46
CA ASP A 474 -10.94 12.00 8.13
C ASP A 474 -9.51 11.65 7.68
N PHE A 475 -8.72 12.67 7.31
CA PHE A 475 -7.32 12.46 6.94
C PHE A 475 -6.47 11.92 8.09
N ARG A 476 -6.84 12.12 9.36
CA ARG A 476 -6.08 11.58 10.51
C ARG A 476 -6.22 10.07 10.57
N LYS A 477 -7.42 9.51 10.39
CA LYS A 477 -7.63 8.06 10.30
C LYS A 477 -6.92 7.45 9.11
N VAL A 478 -6.94 8.12 7.94
CA VAL A 478 -6.18 7.65 6.77
C VAL A 478 -4.67 7.59 7.07
N ILE A 479 -4.10 8.61 7.71
CA ILE A 479 -2.69 8.61 8.14
C ILE A 479 -2.42 7.41 9.06
N GLN A 480 -3.27 7.20 10.06
CA GLN A 480 -3.14 6.09 11.00
C GLN A 480 -3.18 4.74 10.28
N HIS A 481 -4.15 4.51 9.38
CA HIS A 481 -4.27 3.25 8.66
C HIS A 481 -3.04 2.98 7.79
N LEU A 482 -2.61 3.96 6.98
CA LEU A 482 -1.46 3.81 6.08
C LEU A 482 -0.16 3.57 6.85
N GLN A 483 0.08 4.30 7.94
CA GLN A 483 1.26 4.14 8.80
C GLN A 483 1.22 2.84 9.60
N TYR A 484 0.05 2.40 10.04
CA TYR A 484 -0.10 1.15 10.79
C TYR A 484 0.22 -0.08 9.94
N ALA A 485 -0.08 -0.02 8.63
CA ALA A 485 0.22 -1.06 7.65
C ALA A 485 1.70 -1.11 7.22
N MET A 486 2.49 -0.06 7.47
CA MET A 486 3.92 -0.03 7.11
C MET A 486 4.74 -1.09 7.85
N PRO A 487 4.82 -1.15 9.19
CA PRO A 487 5.67 -2.11 9.88
C PRO A 487 5.15 -3.56 9.74
N LEU A 488 6.09 -4.53 9.79
CA LEU A 488 5.75 -5.95 9.91
C LEU A 488 5.14 -6.23 11.28
N ARG A 489 3.95 -6.83 11.29
CA ARG A 489 3.20 -7.22 12.50
C ARG A 489 2.92 -8.71 12.48
N ALA A 490 2.74 -9.29 13.67
CA ALA A 490 2.28 -10.68 13.78
C ALA A 490 0.89 -10.81 13.14
N ARG A 491 0.67 -11.88 12.39
CA ARG A 491 -0.63 -12.20 11.79
C ARG A 491 -1.38 -13.13 12.74
N MET A 492 -2.68 -12.89 12.89
CA MET A 492 -3.58 -13.83 13.55
C MET A 492 -4.02 -14.86 12.51
N THR A 493 -3.82 -16.15 12.80
CA THR A 493 -4.35 -17.25 11.99
C THR A 493 -5.62 -17.78 12.63
N LYS A 494 -6.50 -18.36 11.81
CA LYS A 494 -7.68 -19.06 12.32
C LYS A 494 -7.21 -20.28 13.12
N SER A 495 -7.76 -20.48 14.31
CA SER A 495 -7.50 -21.70 15.08
C SER A 495 -8.10 -22.89 14.34
N GLU A 496 -7.27 -23.86 13.98
CA GLU A 496 -7.72 -25.13 13.43
C GLU A 496 -7.96 -26.16 14.55
N SER A 497 -8.96 -27.03 14.39
CA SER A 497 -9.31 -28.05 15.39
C SER A 497 -8.23 -29.12 15.59
N ASN A 498 -7.26 -29.20 14.68
CA ASN A 498 -6.15 -30.17 14.68
C ASN A 498 -4.78 -29.49 14.80
N GLU A 499 -4.69 -28.32 15.42
CA GLU A 499 -3.39 -27.75 15.77
C GLU A 499 -2.70 -28.64 16.80
N ASP A 500 -1.52 -29.16 16.43
CA ASP A 500 -0.70 -30.03 17.28
C ASP A 500 0.01 -29.17 18.33
N VAL A 501 -0.77 -28.69 19.30
CA VAL A 501 -0.28 -27.89 20.42
C VAL A 501 0.39 -28.84 21.41
N ASP A 502 1.69 -28.67 21.62
CA ASP A 502 2.41 -29.40 22.66
C ASP A 502 1.86 -28.99 24.03
N PHE A 503 1.31 -29.94 24.79
CA PHE A 503 0.78 -29.72 26.14
C PHE A 503 1.77 -30.13 27.25
N ASP A 504 3.02 -30.51 26.93
CA ASP A 504 4.02 -30.84 27.95
C ASP A 504 4.48 -29.57 28.71
N PRO A 505 4.17 -29.40 30.01
CA PRO A 505 4.59 -28.21 30.76
C PRO A 505 6.10 -27.99 30.79
N LYS A 506 6.92 -29.05 30.55
CA LYS A 506 8.38 -28.93 30.47
C LYS A 506 8.83 -28.25 29.19
N SER A 507 8.18 -28.49 28.05
CA SER A 507 8.53 -27.81 26.80
C SER A 507 8.18 -26.31 26.84
N TRP A 508 7.12 -25.94 27.57
CA TRP A 508 6.78 -24.54 27.85
C TRP A 508 7.71 -23.87 28.87
N ALA A 509 8.28 -24.64 29.80
CA ALA A 509 9.25 -24.16 30.77
C ALA A 509 10.66 -24.00 30.14
N GLU A 510 10.95 -24.74 29.07
CA GLU A 510 12.14 -24.54 28.26
C GLU A 510 12.03 -23.21 27.51
N LYS A 511 13.05 -22.38 27.64
CA LYS A 511 13.09 -21.10 26.93
C LYS A 511 13.09 -21.43 25.43
N PRO A 512 12.08 -20.98 24.65
CA PRO A 512 12.05 -21.26 23.22
C PRO A 512 13.34 -20.75 22.60
N ALA A 513 13.90 -21.52 21.66
CA ALA A 513 15.11 -21.15 20.96
C ALA A 513 15.01 -19.69 20.53
N LYS A 514 16.00 -18.85 20.89
CA LYS A 514 16.01 -17.42 20.52
C LYS A 514 15.98 -17.36 18.99
N ARG A 515 14.78 -17.15 18.44
CA ARG A 515 14.42 -16.89 17.03
C ARG A 515 15.42 -17.47 16.00
N VAL A 516 14.92 -18.42 15.21
CA VAL A 516 15.28 -18.56 13.78
C VAL A 516 15.61 -17.17 13.25
N LYS A 517 16.82 -16.97 12.71
CA LYS A 517 17.33 -15.66 12.22
C LYS A 517 16.14 -14.88 11.67
N ARG A 518 15.85 -13.71 12.25
CA ARG A 518 14.73 -12.85 11.86
C ARG A 518 14.95 -12.49 10.38
N THR A 519 14.50 -13.35 9.47
CA THR A 519 14.69 -13.18 8.04
C THR A 519 13.97 -11.90 7.70
N GLN A 520 14.75 -10.92 7.26
CA GLN A 520 14.32 -9.56 6.98
C GLN A 520 13.37 -9.62 5.79
N GLU A 521 12.09 -9.91 6.03
CA GLU A 521 11.06 -9.67 5.03
C GLU A 521 11.09 -8.17 4.72
N SER A 522 11.21 -7.82 3.44
CA SER A 522 11.15 -6.42 2.99
C SER A 522 9.75 -5.89 3.31
N VAL A 523 9.68 -4.78 4.03
CA VAL A 523 8.42 -4.10 4.37
C VAL A 523 7.60 -3.84 3.10
N GLU A 524 8.26 -3.49 2.01
CA GLU A 524 7.72 -3.16 0.71
C GLU A 524 6.93 -4.31 0.04
N ARG A 525 7.30 -5.57 0.31
CA ARG A 525 6.77 -6.72 -0.44
C ARG A 525 5.28 -6.90 -0.27
N ASN A 526 4.82 -6.86 0.97
CA ASN A 526 3.45 -7.16 1.35
C ASN A 526 2.71 -5.93 1.89
N TYR A 527 3.13 -4.72 1.49
CA TYR A 527 2.51 -3.49 1.99
C TYR A 527 1.03 -3.37 1.60
N GLY A 528 0.71 -3.63 0.33
CA GLY A 528 -0.66 -3.65 -0.17
C GLY A 528 -1.52 -4.67 0.59
N THR A 529 -1.03 -5.90 0.75
CA THR A 529 -1.75 -6.95 1.51
C THR A 529 -2.00 -6.54 2.96
N ARG A 530 -0.99 -5.99 3.66
CA ARG A 530 -1.16 -5.53 5.06
C ARG A 530 -2.15 -4.38 5.17
N LEU A 531 -2.16 -3.47 4.20
CA LEU A 531 -3.10 -2.36 4.18
C LEU A 531 -4.53 -2.86 3.96
N THR A 532 -4.76 -3.74 3.00
CA THR A 532 -6.11 -4.21 2.67
C THR A 532 -6.69 -5.13 3.75
N ASP A 533 -5.84 -5.93 4.41
CA ASP A 533 -6.24 -6.72 5.58
C ASP A 533 -6.59 -5.80 6.76
N LEU A 534 -5.77 -4.79 7.06
CA LEU A 534 -6.07 -3.80 8.09
C LEU A 534 -7.40 -3.06 7.82
N LEU A 535 -7.67 -2.69 6.57
CA LEU A 535 -8.92 -2.00 6.23
C LEU A 535 -10.13 -2.92 6.40
N ALA A 536 -10.02 -4.20 6.06
CA ALA A 536 -11.08 -5.17 6.31
C ALA A 536 -11.37 -5.31 7.81
N ASP A 537 -10.33 -5.39 8.64
CA ASP A 537 -10.46 -5.44 10.10
C ASP A 537 -11.12 -4.17 10.64
N LYS A 538 -10.68 -2.99 10.17
CA LYS A 538 -11.25 -1.70 10.60
C LYS A 538 -12.72 -1.57 10.20
N ILE A 539 -13.10 -2.01 9.00
CA ILE A 539 -14.51 -2.05 8.60
C ILE A 539 -15.31 -2.92 9.57
N TYR A 540 -14.82 -4.12 9.91
CA TYR A 540 -15.50 -5.01 10.84
C TYR A 540 -15.62 -4.37 12.23
N GLU A 541 -14.55 -3.82 12.78
CA GLU A 541 -14.55 -3.13 14.07
C GLU A 541 -15.55 -1.96 14.11
N THR A 542 -15.59 -1.12 13.07
CA THR A 542 -16.44 0.08 13.01
C THR A 542 -17.82 -0.17 12.43
N SER A 543 -18.25 -1.41 12.20
CA SER A 543 -19.62 -1.68 11.73
C SER A 543 -20.12 -3.04 12.19
N GLY A 544 -19.52 -4.14 11.71
CA GLY A 544 -19.92 -5.50 12.04
C GLY A 544 -19.93 -5.76 13.56
N ALA A 545 -18.81 -5.51 14.24
CA ALA A 545 -18.67 -5.66 15.68
C ALA A 545 -19.50 -4.63 16.47
N ALA A 546 -19.78 -3.47 15.88
CA ALA A 546 -20.64 -2.42 16.45
C ALA A 546 -22.15 -2.70 16.28
N GLY A 547 -22.53 -3.84 15.69
CA GLY A 547 -23.94 -4.20 15.48
C GLY A 547 -24.62 -3.40 14.38
N LYS A 548 -23.88 -2.94 13.36
CA LYS A 548 -24.36 -2.17 12.20
C LYS A 548 -24.28 -3.01 10.91
N PRO A 549 -25.14 -4.04 10.74
CA PRO A 549 -25.04 -4.99 9.63
C PRO A 549 -25.29 -4.37 8.25
N VAL A 550 -26.15 -3.37 8.12
CA VAL A 550 -26.43 -2.70 6.83
C VAL A 550 -25.20 -1.89 6.41
N LEU A 551 -24.62 -1.11 7.32
CA LEU A 551 -23.38 -0.37 7.08
C LEU A 551 -22.22 -1.32 6.72
N TYR A 552 -22.07 -2.43 7.46
CA TYR A 552 -21.03 -3.43 7.19
C TYR A 552 -21.14 -4.01 5.78
N LYS A 553 -22.36 -4.36 5.34
CA LYS A 553 -22.63 -4.85 3.99
C LYS A 553 -22.23 -3.82 2.93
N HIS A 554 -22.62 -2.56 3.09
CA HIS A 554 -22.29 -1.49 2.14
C HIS A 554 -20.78 -1.19 2.09
N LEU A 555 -20.09 -1.24 3.22
CA LEU A 555 -18.63 -1.04 3.27
C LEU A 555 -17.86 -2.20 2.63
N LYS A 556 -18.30 -3.45 2.83
CA LYS A 556 -17.71 -4.61 2.13
C LYS A 556 -17.93 -4.53 0.62
N GLU A 557 -19.12 -4.13 0.19
CA GLU A 557 -19.42 -3.96 -1.23
C GLU A 557 -18.60 -2.82 -1.83
N LEU A 558 -18.43 -1.70 -1.13
CA LEU A 558 -17.56 -0.61 -1.56
C LEU A 558 -16.09 -1.05 -1.67
N MET A 559 -15.60 -1.86 -0.73
CA MET A 559 -14.25 -2.44 -0.76
C MET A 559 -14.05 -3.31 -2.00
N LYS A 560 -15.07 -4.09 -2.39
CA LYS A 560 -15.11 -4.86 -3.64
C LYS A 560 -15.15 -3.93 -4.86
N GLN A 561 -16.08 -3.00 -4.94
CA GLN A 561 -16.20 -2.09 -6.10
C GLN A 561 -14.93 -1.27 -6.37
N CYS A 562 -14.20 -0.89 -5.32
CA CYS A 562 -12.94 -0.16 -5.45
C CYS A 562 -11.73 -1.07 -5.73
N GLY A 563 -11.89 -2.38 -5.83
CA GLY A 563 -10.82 -3.33 -6.14
C GLY A 563 -9.72 -3.36 -5.09
N LEU A 564 -10.07 -3.28 -3.79
CA LEU A 564 -9.05 -3.29 -2.73
C LEU A 564 -8.35 -4.65 -2.64
N LYS A 565 -9.11 -5.74 -2.69
CA LYS A 565 -8.60 -7.12 -2.74
C LYS A 565 -8.82 -7.69 -4.15
N ASP A 566 -8.06 -8.73 -4.50
CA ASP A 566 -8.24 -9.45 -5.76
C ASP A 566 -9.67 -9.96 -5.87
N LEU A 567 -10.34 -9.50 -6.93
CA LEU A 567 -11.67 -9.95 -7.27
C LEU A 567 -11.50 -10.96 -8.39
N HIS A 568 -11.77 -12.23 -8.08
CA HIS A 568 -12.11 -13.22 -9.10
C HIS A 568 -13.49 -12.87 -9.70
N LEU A 569 -13.60 -11.69 -10.33
CA LEU A 569 -14.73 -11.32 -11.15
C LEU A 569 -14.45 -11.83 -12.56
N GLN A 570 -15.37 -12.62 -13.11
CA GLN A 570 -15.33 -13.13 -14.49
C GLN A 570 -15.11 -12.03 -15.53
N GLU A 571 -15.51 -10.78 -15.24
CA GLU A 571 -15.30 -9.63 -16.14
C GLU A 571 -13.91 -8.98 -15.98
N GLY A 572 -13.23 -9.20 -14.84
CA GLY A 572 -11.93 -8.61 -14.53
C GLY A 572 -10.77 -9.29 -15.23
N ALA A 573 -10.85 -10.60 -15.52
CA ALA A 573 -9.78 -11.37 -16.15
C ALA A 573 -9.42 -10.89 -17.58
N HIS A 574 -10.34 -10.22 -18.28
CA HIS A 574 -10.10 -9.64 -19.61
C HIS A 574 -9.55 -8.20 -19.57
N SER A 575 -9.61 -7.54 -18.42
CA SER A 575 -9.07 -6.20 -18.22
C SER A 575 -7.82 -6.32 -17.37
N ASN A 576 -6.65 -5.88 -17.82
CA ASN A 576 -5.38 -5.95 -17.05
C ASN A 576 -5.36 -5.04 -15.78
N VAL A 577 -6.49 -4.87 -15.08
CA VAL A 577 -6.71 -3.96 -13.95
C VAL A 577 -6.28 -4.66 -12.65
N LYS A 578 -5.21 -4.17 -12.03
CA LYS A 578 -4.65 -4.72 -10.78
C LYS A 578 -5.44 -4.28 -9.55
N SER A 579 -5.55 -5.13 -8.53
CA SER A 579 -6.09 -4.69 -7.23
C SER A 579 -5.16 -3.67 -6.55
N VAL A 580 -5.68 -2.94 -5.53
CA VAL A 580 -4.84 -2.09 -4.66
C VAL A 580 -3.76 -2.92 -3.98
N GLU A 581 -4.13 -4.12 -3.51
CA GLU A 581 -3.22 -5.10 -2.93
C GLU A 581 -2.04 -5.40 -3.86
N ALA A 582 -2.32 -5.86 -5.09
CA ALA A 582 -1.29 -6.20 -6.07
C ALA A 582 -0.47 -4.98 -6.52
N SER A 583 -1.10 -3.80 -6.62
CA SER A 583 -0.43 -2.57 -7.08
C SER A 583 0.58 -2.03 -6.08
N LEU A 584 0.31 -2.16 -4.78
CA LEU A 584 1.14 -1.63 -3.70
C LEU A 584 2.14 -2.65 -3.12
N ASN A 585 1.99 -3.93 -3.45
CA ASN A 585 2.99 -4.96 -3.17
C ASN A 585 4.17 -4.80 -4.13
N ILE A 586 5.39 -4.64 -3.60
CA ILE A 586 6.59 -4.43 -4.41
C ILE A 586 7.36 -5.74 -4.56
N ASN A 587 7.49 -6.21 -5.79
CA ASN A 587 8.47 -7.22 -6.15
C ASN A 587 9.82 -6.53 -6.44
N LEU A 588 10.91 -6.94 -5.80
CA LEU A 588 12.25 -6.36 -5.99
C LEU A 588 12.77 -6.52 -7.43
N PHE A 589 12.19 -7.46 -8.18
CA PHE A 589 12.44 -7.64 -9.61
C PHE A 589 11.43 -6.95 -10.54
N ALA A 590 10.38 -6.34 -9.99
CA ALA A 590 9.48 -5.47 -10.74
C ALA A 590 9.90 -3.98 -10.65
N THR A 591 11.09 -3.70 -10.12
CA THR A 591 11.64 -2.34 -10.06
C THR A 591 11.83 -1.80 -11.48
N THR A 592 11.57 -0.52 -11.72
CA THR A 592 11.76 0.10 -13.04
C THR A 592 13.23 0.31 -13.42
N ASP A 593 14.20 0.02 -12.55
CA ASP A 593 15.64 0.17 -12.82
C ASP A 593 16.27 -1.17 -13.27
N PRO A 594 16.55 -1.35 -14.57
CA PRO A 594 17.16 -2.57 -15.07
C PRO A 594 18.54 -2.85 -14.46
N LYS A 595 19.30 -1.83 -14.03
CA LYS A 595 20.66 -2.04 -13.49
C LYS A 595 20.64 -2.69 -12.12
N GLU A 596 19.70 -2.28 -11.26
CA GLU A 596 19.52 -2.92 -9.94
C GLU A 596 19.05 -4.37 -10.10
N GLN A 597 18.09 -4.62 -11.01
CA GLN A 597 17.65 -5.97 -11.34
C GLN A 597 18.82 -6.85 -11.82
N MET A 598 19.62 -6.36 -12.76
CA MET A 598 20.72 -7.14 -13.34
C MET A 598 21.84 -7.40 -12.32
N LYS A 599 22.12 -6.47 -11.39
CA LYS A 599 23.06 -6.70 -10.30
C LYS A 599 22.57 -7.74 -9.30
N LEU A 600 21.28 -7.70 -8.97
CA LEU A 600 20.67 -8.70 -8.09
C LEU A 600 20.72 -10.09 -8.76
N ALA A 601 20.34 -10.18 -10.03
CA ALA A 601 20.43 -11.41 -10.82
C ALA A 601 21.88 -11.92 -10.96
N GLN A 602 22.86 -11.04 -11.21
CA GLN A 602 24.28 -11.40 -11.28
C GLN A 602 24.75 -12.03 -9.95
N LYS A 603 24.45 -11.37 -8.83
CA LYS A 603 24.84 -11.85 -7.51
C LYS A 603 24.21 -13.22 -7.21
N MET A 604 22.92 -13.37 -7.49
CA MET A 604 22.21 -14.65 -7.33
C MET A 604 22.84 -15.77 -8.15
N PHE A 605 23.21 -15.46 -9.39
CA PHE A 605 23.81 -16.42 -10.30
C PHE A 605 25.20 -16.85 -9.81
N ALA A 606 26.01 -15.86 -9.44
CA ALA A 606 27.34 -16.08 -8.88
C ALA A 606 27.31 -16.93 -7.60
N ASP A 607 26.34 -16.66 -6.70
CA ASP A 607 26.17 -17.44 -5.47
C ASP A 607 25.74 -18.89 -5.75
N TYR A 608 24.82 -19.13 -6.68
CA TYR A 608 24.42 -20.48 -7.09
C TYR A 608 25.60 -21.27 -7.67
N VAL A 609 26.43 -20.65 -8.52
CA VAL A 609 27.61 -21.30 -9.11
C VAL A 609 28.63 -21.70 -8.04
N ARG A 610 28.83 -20.85 -7.01
CA ARG A 610 29.71 -21.18 -5.87
C ARG A 610 29.19 -22.34 -5.03
N GLU A 611 27.88 -22.47 -4.89
CA GLU A 611 27.24 -23.57 -4.13
C GLU A 611 27.28 -24.89 -4.90
N SER A 612 26.97 -24.83 -6.20
CA SER A 612 26.96 -26.01 -7.09
C SER A 612 28.35 -26.48 -7.50
N ASN A 613 29.37 -25.62 -7.46
CA ASN A 613 30.73 -25.97 -7.84
C ASN A 613 31.77 -25.50 -6.79
N THR A 614 32.25 -26.46 -6.01
CA THR A 614 33.23 -26.23 -4.93
C THR A 614 34.62 -25.74 -5.41
N ASP A 615 34.93 -25.85 -6.71
CA ASP A 615 36.19 -25.35 -7.28
C ASP A 615 36.19 -23.83 -7.49
N VAL A 616 35.01 -23.19 -7.49
CA VAL A 616 34.85 -21.74 -7.65
C VAL A 616 35.09 -21.02 -6.33
N LYS A 617 36.32 -20.57 -6.09
CA LYS A 617 36.74 -19.91 -4.84
C LYS A 617 36.67 -18.37 -4.85
N THR A 618 36.37 -17.76 -5.99
CA THR A 618 36.35 -16.29 -6.11
C THR A 618 35.13 -15.67 -5.42
N GLN A 619 35.36 -14.58 -4.68
CA GLN A 619 34.31 -13.77 -4.03
C GLN A 619 33.84 -12.60 -4.91
N ASP A 620 34.53 -12.30 -6.01
CA ASP A 620 34.11 -11.27 -6.96
C ASP A 620 33.09 -11.86 -7.95
N ASP A 621 31.88 -11.32 -7.96
CA ASP A 621 30.80 -11.76 -8.86
C ASP A 621 31.19 -11.54 -10.33
N ASN A 622 31.94 -10.47 -10.65
CA ASN A 622 32.38 -10.19 -12.03
C ASN A 622 33.42 -11.19 -12.55
N ALA A 623 34.11 -11.90 -11.65
CA ALA A 623 35.04 -12.97 -12.03
C ALA A 623 34.29 -14.26 -12.43
N ILE A 624 33.01 -14.38 -12.07
CA ILE A 624 32.14 -15.50 -12.45
C ILE A 624 31.33 -15.13 -13.69
N VAL A 625 30.59 -14.02 -13.63
CA VAL A 625 29.79 -13.49 -14.73
C VAL A 625 29.61 -11.99 -14.55
N THR A 626 29.67 -11.21 -15.63
CA THR A 626 29.45 -9.75 -15.55
C THR A 626 27.97 -9.37 -15.68
N VAL A 627 27.59 -8.20 -15.16
CA VAL A 627 26.23 -7.62 -15.34
C VAL A 627 25.84 -7.56 -16.82
N ALA A 628 26.79 -7.26 -17.71
CA ALA A 628 26.54 -7.17 -19.14
C ALA A 628 26.19 -8.53 -19.76
N GLN A 629 26.88 -9.60 -19.37
CA GLN A 629 26.63 -10.96 -19.85
C GLN A 629 25.28 -11.50 -19.36
N ILE A 630 24.92 -11.23 -18.10
CA ILE A 630 23.59 -11.56 -17.56
C ILE A 630 22.51 -10.84 -18.36
N LYS A 631 22.69 -9.53 -18.61
CA LYS A 631 21.73 -8.75 -19.40
C LYS A 631 21.57 -9.30 -20.81
N GLU A 632 22.67 -9.52 -21.52
CA GLU A 632 22.66 -10.04 -22.89
C GLU A 632 21.96 -11.41 -22.96
N THR A 633 22.25 -12.29 -22.00
CA THR A 633 21.62 -13.62 -21.96
C THR A 633 20.13 -13.53 -21.66
N LEU A 634 19.72 -12.67 -20.72
CA LEU A 634 18.31 -12.44 -20.42
C LEU A 634 17.56 -11.76 -21.57
N ASP A 635 18.22 -10.92 -22.38
CA ASP A 635 17.64 -10.36 -23.61
C ASP A 635 17.54 -11.42 -24.71
N ARG A 636 18.48 -12.38 -24.79
CA ARG A 636 18.35 -13.57 -25.65
C ARG A 636 17.17 -14.44 -25.23
N VAL A 637 16.99 -14.71 -23.93
CA VAL A 637 15.81 -15.42 -23.39
C VAL A 637 14.53 -14.70 -23.78
N LYS A 638 14.49 -13.36 -23.74
CA LYS A 638 13.35 -12.57 -24.23
C LYS A 638 13.07 -12.76 -25.73
N THR A 639 14.10 -12.99 -26.52
CA THR A 639 13.95 -13.24 -27.97
C THR A 639 13.43 -14.67 -28.22
N GLN A 640 13.77 -15.62 -27.35
CA GLN A 640 13.22 -16.99 -27.36
C GLN A 640 11.79 -17.05 -26.79
N LEU A 641 11.42 -16.17 -25.85
CA LEU A 641 10.04 -16.00 -25.40
C LEU A 641 9.07 -15.67 -26.56
N SER A 642 9.57 -15.07 -27.65
CA SER A 642 8.80 -14.78 -28.87
C SER A 642 8.75 -15.91 -29.91
N SER A 643 9.47 -17.02 -29.74
CA SER A 643 9.30 -18.23 -30.57
C SER A 643 8.21 -19.15 -30.01
N ASP A 644 7.59 -19.93 -30.89
CA ASP A 644 6.56 -20.91 -30.54
C ASP A 644 7.11 -22.18 -29.86
N ASP A 645 8.43 -22.43 -29.93
CA ASP A 645 9.09 -23.58 -29.26
C ASP A 645 9.58 -23.18 -27.85
N ALA A 646 8.76 -23.35 -26.80
CA ALA A 646 9.16 -22.96 -25.44
C ALA A 646 10.04 -24.04 -24.78
N THR A 647 11.37 -23.83 -24.79
CA THR A 647 12.34 -24.65 -24.05
C THR A 647 12.58 -24.13 -22.63
N PHE A 648 12.95 -25.03 -21.71
CA PHE A 648 13.40 -24.65 -20.37
C PHE A 648 14.76 -23.97 -20.45
N VAL A 649 15.00 -22.98 -19.60
CA VAL A 649 16.28 -22.30 -19.41
C VAL A 649 16.77 -22.63 -18.01
N ILE A 650 18.01 -23.11 -17.90
CA ILE A 650 18.62 -23.51 -16.62
C ILE A 650 20.03 -22.89 -16.49
N PRO A 651 20.55 -22.68 -15.26
CA PRO A 651 21.90 -22.18 -15.07
C PRO A 651 22.91 -23.17 -15.63
N ASN A 652 23.91 -22.64 -16.36
CA ASN A 652 25.08 -23.41 -16.74
C ASN A 652 25.97 -23.59 -15.51
N THR A 653 26.49 -24.80 -15.29
CA THR A 653 27.42 -25.11 -14.19
C THR A 653 28.82 -25.49 -14.68
N ASP A 654 29.02 -25.52 -16.01
CA ASP A 654 30.32 -25.79 -16.62
C ASP A 654 31.21 -24.54 -16.58
N VAL A 655 32.30 -24.63 -15.81
CA VAL A 655 33.25 -23.52 -15.55
C VAL A 655 33.90 -23.01 -16.83
N GLU A 656 34.05 -23.84 -17.85
CA GLU A 656 34.71 -23.45 -19.10
C GLU A 656 33.79 -22.58 -19.98
N THR A 657 32.48 -22.84 -19.94
CA THR A 657 31.50 -22.18 -20.82
C THR A 657 30.66 -21.12 -20.10
N LEU A 658 30.59 -21.15 -18.76
CA LEU A 658 29.81 -20.26 -17.88
C LEU A 658 29.93 -18.78 -18.23
N SER A 659 31.16 -18.30 -18.43
CA SER A 659 31.45 -16.89 -18.68
C SER A 659 30.88 -16.39 -20.02
N SER A 660 30.68 -17.29 -20.99
CA SER A 660 30.15 -16.97 -22.31
C SER A 660 28.67 -17.35 -22.48
N GLN A 661 28.20 -18.35 -21.73
CA GLN A 661 26.84 -18.87 -21.75
C GLN A 661 26.42 -19.19 -20.31
N PRO A 662 25.93 -18.20 -19.55
CA PRO A 662 25.53 -18.42 -18.17
C PRO A 662 24.25 -19.26 -18.05
N PHE A 663 23.42 -19.32 -19.09
CA PHE A 663 22.24 -20.18 -19.13
C PHE A 663 22.30 -21.12 -20.33
N ILE A 664 21.81 -22.34 -20.15
CA ILE A 664 21.65 -23.37 -21.20
C ILE A 664 20.17 -23.79 -21.30
N THR A 665 19.81 -24.44 -22.40
CA THR A 665 18.44 -24.93 -22.63
C THR A 665 18.29 -26.38 -22.20
N ALA A 666 17.13 -26.71 -21.63
CA ALA A 666 16.69 -28.07 -21.35
C ALA A 666 15.40 -28.39 -22.13
N GLU A 667 15.26 -29.65 -22.53
CA GLU A 667 14.11 -30.14 -23.28
C GLU A 667 12.97 -30.49 -22.31
N LYS A 668 11.73 -30.23 -22.75
CA LYS A 668 10.52 -30.68 -22.07
C LYS A 668 10.04 -31.98 -22.71
N VAL A 669 9.77 -32.99 -21.91
CA VAL A 669 9.04 -34.19 -22.35
C VAL A 669 7.75 -34.28 -21.56
N ASP A 670 6.61 -34.29 -22.26
CA ASP A 670 5.29 -34.51 -21.65
C ASP A 670 4.93 -36.00 -21.76
N VAL A 671 4.84 -36.68 -20.61
CA VAL A 671 4.50 -38.11 -20.52
C VAL A 671 2.99 -38.32 -20.76
N ALA A 672 2.18 -37.27 -20.69
CA ALA A 672 0.77 -37.33 -21.10
C ALA A 672 0.57 -37.47 -22.62
N ASN A 673 1.62 -37.24 -23.41
CA ASN A 673 1.59 -37.47 -24.85
C ASN A 673 1.61 -39.00 -25.13
N GLU A 674 0.67 -39.50 -25.94
CA GLU A 674 0.63 -40.91 -26.35
C GLU A 674 1.96 -41.40 -26.95
N ALA A 675 2.69 -40.55 -27.68
CA ALA A 675 3.99 -40.88 -28.25
C ALA A 675 5.07 -41.16 -27.18
N ASN A 676 4.88 -40.66 -25.95
CA ASN A 676 5.79 -40.77 -24.83
C ASN A 676 5.24 -41.67 -23.71
N ARG A 677 4.15 -42.42 -23.94
CA ARG A 677 3.49 -43.21 -22.89
C ARG A 677 4.41 -44.26 -22.26
N ASP A 678 5.33 -44.83 -23.04
CA ASP A 678 6.33 -45.79 -22.60
C ASP A 678 7.66 -45.13 -22.20
N PHE A 679 7.72 -43.80 -22.12
CA PHE A 679 8.93 -43.06 -21.78
C PHE A 679 9.25 -43.21 -20.29
N GLU A 680 10.40 -43.80 -20.00
CA GLU A 680 10.95 -43.85 -18.65
C GLU A 680 12.22 -42.98 -18.55
N PRO A 681 12.21 -41.87 -17.77
CA PRO A 681 13.34 -40.96 -17.71
C PRO A 681 14.52 -41.56 -16.95
N VAL A 682 15.72 -41.54 -17.54
CA VAL A 682 16.96 -41.84 -16.81
C VAL A 682 17.24 -40.69 -15.83
N THR A 683 17.33 -40.99 -14.52
CA THR A 683 17.39 -39.98 -13.45
C THR A 683 18.57 -39.02 -13.63
N GLU A 684 19.71 -39.51 -14.13
CA GLU A 684 20.92 -38.72 -14.36
C GLU A 684 20.75 -37.65 -15.46
N GLU A 685 19.84 -37.89 -16.41
CA GLU A 685 19.55 -36.99 -17.54
C GLU A 685 18.58 -35.85 -17.17
N LEU A 686 17.98 -35.92 -15.99
CA LEU A 686 17.05 -34.90 -15.50
C LEU A 686 17.80 -33.61 -15.11
N VAL A 687 17.07 -32.48 -15.15
CA VAL A 687 17.52 -31.21 -14.60
C VAL A 687 17.65 -31.30 -13.07
N ASP A 688 18.72 -30.73 -12.51
CA ASP A 688 18.91 -30.62 -11.07
C ASP A 688 17.81 -29.75 -10.42
N HIS A 689 17.27 -30.23 -9.30
CA HIS A 689 16.25 -29.54 -8.51
C HIS A 689 16.63 -28.09 -8.22
N ASP A 690 17.83 -27.86 -7.70
CA ASP A 690 18.30 -26.52 -7.36
C ASP A 690 18.50 -25.64 -8.59
N ALA A 691 18.80 -26.22 -9.75
CA ALA A 691 18.91 -25.47 -11.01
C ALA A 691 17.53 -24.96 -11.46
N LEU A 692 16.50 -25.80 -11.39
CA LEU A 692 15.12 -25.40 -11.67
C LEU A 692 14.65 -24.35 -10.66
N MET A 693 14.85 -24.61 -9.37
CA MET A 693 14.46 -23.68 -8.31
C MET A 693 15.12 -22.31 -8.48
N MET A 694 16.41 -22.28 -8.79
CA MET A 694 17.16 -21.07 -9.11
C MET A 694 16.47 -20.31 -10.24
N THR A 695 16.18 -20.94 -11.38
CA THR A 695 15.57 -20.23 -12.51
C THR A 695 14.15 -19.71 -12.26
N LEU A 696 13.36 -20.39 -11.42
CA LEU A 696 12.05 -19.90 -10.99
C LEU A 696 12.16 -18.63 -10.15
N ALA A 697 13.31 -18.40 -9.49
CA ALA A 697 13.60 -17.17 -8.77
C ALA A 697 14.10 -16.03 -9.69
N PHE A 698 14.49 -16.31 -10.94
CA PHE A 698 14.98 -15.30 -11.88
C PHE A 698 13.86 -14.84 -12.81
N PRO A 699 13.48 -13.55 -12.88
CA PRO A 699 12.22 -13.13 -13.52
C PRO A 699 12.03 -13.59 -14.96
N LYS A 700 12.92 -13.20 -15.88
CA LYS A 700 12.79 -13.56 -17.30
C LYS A 700 13.00 -15.06 -17.57
N ALA A 701 13.80 -15.74 -16.73
CA ALA A 701 13.99 -17.18 -16.82
C ALA A 701 12.76 -17.93 -16.27
N SER A 702 12.14 -17.39 -15.21
CA SER A 702 10.90 -17.86 -14.60
C SER A 702 9.74 -17.68 -15.56
N GLU A 703 9.58 -16.52 -16.21
CA GLU A 703 8.59 -16.31 -17.27
C GLU A 703 8.73 -17.32 -18.40
N GLN A 704 9.96 -17.54 -18.89
CA GLN A 704 10.24 -18.54 -19.94
C GLN A 704 9.95 -19.97 -19.46
N ASN A 705 10.37 -20.34 -18.25
CA ASN A 705 10.18 -21.69 -17.72
C ASN A 705 8.71 -21.97 -17.41
N LEU A 706 7.99 -21.00 -16.84
CA LEU A 706 6.55 -21.10 -16.64
C LEU A 706 5.81 -21.18 -17.98
N LYS A 707 6.23 -20.41 -19.01
CA LYS A 707 5.70 -20.56 -20.37
C LYS A 707 5.98 -21.96 -20.93
N ALA A 708 7.19 -22.48 -20.78
CA ALA A 708 7.58 -23.81 -21.25
C ALA A 708 6.74 -24.92 -20.62
N VAL A 709 6.46 -24.80 -19.31
CA VAL A 709 5.61 -25.74 -18.55
C VAL A 709 4.18 -25.83 -19.12
N TRP A 710 3.60 -24.73 -19.60
CA TRP A 710 2.23 -24.68 -20.12
C TRP A 710 2.12 -24.35 -21.63
N ASP A 711 3.13 -24.67 -22.42
CA ASP A 711 3.10 -24.46 -23.87
C ASP A 711 1.96 -25.27 -24.57
N LYS A 712 1.54 -24.83 -25.76
CA LYS A 712 0.40 -25.34 -26.55
C LYS A 712 0.47 -26.83 -26.92
N GLU A 713 1.64 -27.46 -26.78
CA GLU A 713 1.82 -28.91 -26.98
C GLU A 713 1.42 -29.76 -25.76
N ASN A 714 0.77 -29.17 -24.75
CA ASN A 714 0.21 -29.93 -23.64
C ASN A 714 -0.98 -30.78 -24.10
N HIS A 715 -0.86 -32.10 -24.01
CA HIS A 715 -1.88 -33.03 -24.55
C HIS A 715 -2.88 -33.54 -23.51
N LEU A 716 -2.94 -32.93 -22.31
CA LEU A 716 -3.82 -33.39 -21.23
C LEU A 716 -5.30 -33.27 -21.61
N ALA A 717 -5.74 -32.13 -22.13
CA ALA A 717 -7.12 -31.95 -22.60
C ALA A 717 -7.49 -32.93 -23.72
N LEU A 718 -6.57 -33.19 -24.65
CA LEU A 718 -6.78 -34.15 -25.74
C LEU A 718 -6.93 -35.58 -25.20
N LEU A 719 -6.10 -35.98 -24.24
CA LEU A 719 -6.15 -37.31 -23.64
C LEU A 719 -7.43 -37.53 -22.83
N LEU A 720 -7.84 -36.54 -22.01
CA LEU A 720 -9.10 -36.59 -21.26
C LEU A 720 -10.32 -36.57 -22.19
N MET A 721 -10.26 -35.79 -23.27
CA MET A 721 -11.27 -35.79 -24.33
C MET A 721 -11.41 -37.20 -24.91
N LYS A 722 -10.33 -37.82 -25.42
CA LYS A 722 -10.35 -39.18 -25.97
C LYS A 722 -10.94 -40.20 -24.97
N SER A 723 -10.56 -40.11 -23.70
CA SER A 723 -11.07 -40.99 -22.64
C SER A 723 -12.59 -40.84 -22.43
N ASN A 724 -13.09 -39.60 -22.39
CA ASN A 724 -14.51 -39.31 -22.20
C ASN A 724 -15.37 -39.76 -23.40
N TYR A 725 -14.88 -39.58 -24.63
CA TYR A 725 -15.56 -40.11 -25.82
C TYR A 725 -15.55 -41.63 -25.85
N ALA A 726 -14.42 -42.27 -25.51
CA ALA A 726 -14.32 -43.72 -25.43
C ALA A 726 -15.30 -44.31 -24.41
N GLN A 727 -15.43 -43.73 -23.21
CA GLN A 727 -16.37 -44.23 -22.19
C GLN A 727 -17.82 -44.08 -22.64
N LYS A 728 -18.22 -42.89 -23.12
CA LYS A 728 -19.58 -42.66 -23.65
C LYS A 728 -19.90 -43.57 -24.83
N ARG A 729 -18.89 -43.85 -25.67
CA ARG A 729 -19.00 -44.80 -26.76
C ARG A 729 -19.27 -46.22 -26.23
N ILE A 730 -18.48 -46.69 -25.26
CA ILE A 730 -18.66 -48.01 -24.64
C ILE A 730 -20.06 -48.14 -24.02
N ASP A 731 -20.52 -47.13 -23.29
CA ASP A 731 -21.84 -47.14 -22.67
C ASP A 731 -22.95 -47.25 -23.73
N LEU A 732 -22.88 -46.44 -24.80
CA LEU A 732 -23.84 -46.49 -25.90
C LEU A 732 -23.75 -47.80 -26.71
N GLU A 733 -22.55 -48.34 -26.93
CA GLU A 733 -22.35 -49.63 -27.58
C GLU A 733 -22.98 -50.76 -26.75
N SER A 734 -22.80 -50.73 -25.42
CA SER A 734 -23.42 -51.67 -24.49
C SER A 734 -24.95 -51.58 -24.53
N ASP A 735 -25.51 -50.37 -24.49
CA ASP A 735 -26.96 -50.14 -24.64
C ASP A 735 -27.47 -50.70 -25.97
N ILE A 736 -26.74 -50.45 -27.07
CA ILE A 736 -27.08 -50.94 -28.42
C ILE A 736 -27.03 -52.48 -28.47
N GLU A 737 -26.03 -53.12 -27.86
CA GLU A 737 -25.92 -54.57 -27.80
C GLU A 737 -27.04 -55.19 -26.95
N GLU A 738 -27.39 -54.58 -25.82
CA GLU A 738 -28.49 -55.03 -24.98
C GLU A 738 -29.84 -54.94 -25.73
N LEU A 739 -30.08 -53.83 -26.43
CA LEU A 739 -31.27 -53.64 -27.27
C LEU A 739 -31.32 -54.62 -28.45
N LYS A 740 -30.16 -54.91 -29.09
CA LYS A 740 -30.05 -55.93 -30.14
C LYS A 740 -30.36 -57.34 -29.60
N ALA A 741 -29.90 -57.67 -28.39
CA ALA A 741 -30.15 -58.96 -27.76
C ALA A 741 -31.61 -59.16 -27.33
N GLN A 742 -32.34 -58.05 -27.09
CA GLN A 742 -33.77 -58.07 -26.77
C GLN A 742 -34.68 -58.19 -28.01
N GLN A 743 -34.13 -58.11 -29.23
CA GLN A 743 -34.90 -58.37 -30.44
C GLN A 743 -35.14 -59.88 -30.62
N PRO A 744 -36.40 -60.35 -30.76
CA PRO A 744 -36.66 -61.76 -31.00
C PRO A 744 -36.11 -62.17 -32.37
N SER A 745 -35.26 -63.21 -32.39
CA SER A 745 -34.79 -63.83 -33.63
C SER A 745 -35.98 -64.28 -34.47
N ALA A 746 -36.17 -63.67 -35.64
CA ALA A 746 -37.17 -64.10 -36.60
C ALA A 746 -36.88 -65.54 -37.06
N SER A 747 -37.52 -66.52 -36.43
CA SER A 747 -37.69 -67.85 -37.00
C SER A 747 -38.86 -67.80 -37.97
N ALA A 748 -38.58 -68.05 -39.25
CA ALA A 748 -39.57 -68.28 -40.28
C ALA A 748 -40.45 -69.49 -39.90
N ASP A 749 -41.72 -69.26 -39.62
CA ASP A 749 -42.86 -70.00 -40.19
C ASP A 749 -44.18 -69.62 -39.50
N SER A 750 -45.23 -69.56 -40.33
CA SER A 750 -46.67 -69.61 -40.07
C SER A 750 -47.45 -68.28 -40.12
N ASP A 751 -48.28 -68.21 -41.17
CA ASP A 751 -49.48 -67.38 -41.30
C ASP A 751 -50.37 -67.51 -40.06
N ASP A 752 -50.68 -66.41 -39.37
CA ASP A 752 -52.03 -66.15 -38.84
C ASP A 752 -52.19 -64.69 -38.36
N ASP A 753 -53.39 -64.17 -38.63
CA ASP A 753 -53.86 -62.82 -38.30
C ASP A 753 -53.81 -62.50 -36.79
N ALA A 754 -53.06 -61.45 -36.41
CA ALA A 754 -53.36 -60.64 -35.23
C ALA A 754 -52.69 -59.25 -35.30
N SER A 755 -53.46 -58.24 -35.66
CA SER A 755 -53.12 -56.83 -35.45
C SER A 755 -53.11 -56.51 -33.94
N GLY A 756 -51.92 -56.40 -33.35
CA GLY A 756 -51.76 -56.00 -31.95
C GLY A 756 -50.32 -55.58 -31.60
N PHE A 757 -50.07 -54.26 -31.61
CA PHE A 757 -49.08 -53.53 -30.82
C PHE A 757 -47.76 -54.25 -30.43
N PHE A 758 -46.78 -54.27 -31.34
CA PHE A 758 -45.35 -54.31 -31.01
C PHE A 758 -44.60 -53.36 -31.96
N ALA A 759 -44.53 -52.08 -31.58
CA ALA A 759 -43.85 -51.04 -32.36
C ALA A 759 -42.96 -50.17 -31.46
N GLY A 760 -42.31 -50.78 -30.46
CA GLY A 760 -41.49 -50.05 -29.47
C GLY A 760 -40.01 -50.45 -29.40
N GLY A 761 -39.58 -51.52 -30.07
CA GLY A 761 -38.20 -52.03 -29.95
C GLY A 761 -37.21 -51.47 -30.98
N ASP A 762 -37.65 -51.20 -32.21
CA ASP A 762 -36.76 -50.71 -33.28
C ASP A 762 -36.47 -49.20 -33.18
N ASP A 763 -37.42 -48.40 -32.67
CA ASP A 763 -37.24 -46.94 -32.54
C ASP A 763 -36.19 -46.57 -31.47
N ASP A 764 -36.11 -47.33 -30.37
CA ASP A 764 -35.11 -47.10 -29.31
C ASP A 764 -33.70 -47.51 -29.75
N LEU A 765 -33.56 -48.61 -30.50
CA LEU A 765 -32.28 -49.05 -31.07
C LEU A 765 -31.73 -48.03 -32.08
N VAL A 766 -32.58 -47.60 -33.03
CA VAL A 766 -32.21 -46.57 -34.01
C VAL A 766 -31.92 -45.23 -33.32
N GLY A 767 -32.66 -44.90 -32.26
CA GLY A 767 -32.41 -43.72 -31.42
C GLY A 767 -31.01 -43.72 -30.81
N LYS A 768 -30.62 -44.82 -30.16
CA LYS A 768 -29.29 -44.98 -29.54
C LYS A 768 -28.15 -45.02 -30.56
N GLN A 769 -28.35 -45.66 -31.71
CA GLN A 769 -27.37 -45.63 -32.80
C GLN A 769 -27.19 -44.23 -33.40
N LYS A 770 -28.25 -43.42 -33.47
CA LYS A 770 -28.14 -42.00 -33.89
C LYS A 770 -27.43 -41.14 -32.84
N GLU A 771 -27.65 -41.39 -31.56
CA GLU A 771 -26.93 -40.76 -30.45
C GLU A 771 -25.42 -41.06 -30.54
N LEU A 772 -25.05 -42.32 -30.79
CA LEU A 772 -23.66 -42.73 -31.01
C LEU A 772 -23.07 -42.10 -32.29
N LEU A 773 -23.84 -41.98 -33.37
CA LEU A 773 -23.39 -41.33 -34.61
C LEU A 773 -23.10 -39.84 -34.40
N ASP A 774 -23.92 -39.13 -33.62
CA ASP A 774 -23.70 -37.73 -33.27
C ASP A 774 -22.46 -37.56 -32.37
N LEU A 775 -22.26 -38.47 -31.41
CA LEU A 775 -21.07 -38.51 -30.57
C LEU A 775 -19.79 -38.67 -31.39
N LEU A 776 -19.75 -39.62 -32.33
CA LEU A 776 -18.61 -39.87 -33.20
C LEU A 776 -18.33 -38.71 -34.17
N LYS A 777 -19.37 -38.04 -34.68
CA LYS A 777 -19.21 -36.84 -35.51
C LYS A 777 -18.59 -35.68 -34.70
N LYS A 778 -18.93 -35.56 -33.42
CA LYS A 778 -18.32 -34.59 -32.51
C LYS A 778 -16.87 -34.93 -32.21
N GLU A 779 -16.57 -36.20 -31.94
CA GLU A 779 -15.20 -36.71 -31.74
C GLU A 779 -14.33 -36.43 -32.99
N GLN A 780 -14.83 -36.74 -34.18
CA GLN A 780 -14.15 -36.50 -35.46
C GLN A 780 -13.84 -35.02 -35.70
N ALA A 781 -14.79 -34.13 -35.44
CA ALA A 781 -14.60 -32.69 -35.61
C ALA A 781 -13.50 -32.16 -34.66
N GLN A 782 -13.50 -32.63 -33.42
CA GLN A 782 -12.52 -32.21 -32.43
C GLN A 782 -11.13 -32.79 -32.69
N LEU A 783 -11.00 -34.05 -33.12
CA LEU A 783 -9.72 -34.61 -33.55
C LEU A 783 -9.08 -33.79 -34.68
N LYS A 784 -9.88 -33.25 -35.61
CA LYS A 784 -9.41 -32.33 -36.66
C LYS A 784 -8.92 -30.99 -36.10
N ASP A 785 -9.60 -30.43 -35.12
CA ASP A 785 -9.18 -29.18 -34.46
C ASP A 785 -7.83 -29.35 -33.73
N PHE A 786 -7.56 -30.55 -33.20
CA PHE A 786 -6.27 -30.93 -32.59
C PHE A 786 -5.23 -31.45 -33.59
N GLY A 787 -5.51 -31.44 -34.90
CA GLY A 787 -4.60 -31.93 -35.95
C GLY A 787 -4.30 -33.43 -35.89
N GLN A 788 -5.18 -34.22 -35.28
CA GLN A 788 -5.06 -35.68 -35.13
C GLN A 788 -5.69 -36.43 -36.31
N ASP A 789 -5.26 -37.68 -36.51
CA ASP A 789 -5.83 -38.59 -37.51
C ASP A 789 -7.29 -38.97 -37.15
N THR A 790 -8.16 -39.05 -38.17
CA THR A 790 -9.59 -39.40 -38.01
C THR A 790 -9.99 -40.70 -38.70
N ASP A 791 -9.06 -41.42 -39.34
CA ASP A 791 -9.37 -42.59 -40.18
C ASP A 791 -10.15 -43.69 -39.44
N GLU A 792 -9.84 -43.93 -38.16
CA GLU A 792 -10.55 -44.91 -37.33
C GLU A 792 -11.99 -44.49 -37.03
N VAL A 793 -12.20 -43.24 -36.64
CA VAL A 793 -13.53 -42.67 -36.37
C VAL A 793 -14.36 -42.63 -37.65
N ASP A 794 -13.74 -42.31 -38.79
CA ASP A 794 -14.37 -42.28 -40.11
C ASP A 794 -14.86 -43.66 -40.55
N THR A 795 -14.04 -44.68 -40.30
CA THR A 795 -14.41 -46.09 -40.54
C THR A 795 -15.58 -46.51 -39.66
N TYR A 796 -15.59 -46.07 -38.40
CA TYR A 796 -16.65 -46.39 -37.45
C TYR A 796 -17.97 -45.69 -37.81
N ILE A 797 -17.93 -44.39 -38.13
CA ILE A 797 -19.08 -43.62 -38.64
C ILE A 797 -19.69 -44.30 -39.86
N THR A 798 -18.86 -44.75 -40.80
CA THR A 798 -19.31 -45.42 -42.04
C THR A 798 -20.02 -46.74 -41.72
N THR A 799 -19.49 -47.51 -40.79
CA THR A 799 -20.08 -48.78 -40.34
C THR A 799 -21.42 -48.54 -39.62
N LEU A 800 -21.47 -47.57 -38.71
CA LEU A 800 -22.67 -47.25 -37.95
C LEU A 800 -23.80 -46.68 -38.83
N LYS A 801 -23.49 -45.84 -39.84
CA LYS A 801 -24.46 -45.38 -40.84
C LYS A 801 -25.11 -46.55 -41.59
N LYS A 802 -24.34 -47.59 -41.90
CA LYS A 802 -24.83 -48.81 -42.56
C LYS A 802 -25.77 -49.59 -41.63
N ASP A 803 -25.42 -49.71 -40.35
CA ASP A 803 -26.23 -50.39 -39.33
C ASP A 803 -27.56 -49.67 -39.07
N ILE A 804 -27.56 -48.33 -38.96
CA ILE A 804 -28.78 -47.52 -38.82
C ILE A 804 -29.72 -47.74 -40.01
N THR A 805 -29.16 -47.76 -41.23
CA THR A 805 -29.95 -47.97 -42.45
C THR A 805 -30.51 -49.39 -42.51
N ALA A 806 -29.74 -50.40 -42.07
CA ALA A 806 -30.18 -51.78 -42.01
C ALA A 806 -31.29 -52.01 -40.97
N ALA A 807 -31.30 -51.24 -39.87
CA ALA A 807 -32.34 -51.22 -38.85
C ALA A 807 -33.59 -50.38 -39.24
N GLY A 808 -33.70 -49.93 -40.49
CA GLY A 808 -34.86 -49.16 -40.97
C GLY A 808 -34.84 -47.67 -40.64
N GLY A 809 -33.76 -47.18 -40.01
CA GLY A 809 -33.55 -45.76 -39.71
C GLY A 809 -33.10 -44.95 -40.93
N THR A 810 -33.54 -43.69 -41.01
CA THR A 810 -33.02 -42.73 -41.99
C THR A 810 -31.78 -42.01 -41.43
N VAL A 811 -30.71 -41.99 -42.22
CA VAL A 811 -29.51 -41.17 -41.99
C VAL A 811 -29.69 -39.88 -42.80
N GLU A 812 -29.80 -38.73 -42.14
CA GLU A 812 -29.83 -37.44 -42.85
C GLU A 812 -28.50 -37.18 -43.56
N ASP A 813 -28.57 -36.67 -44.79
CA ASP A 813 -27.43 -36.38 -45.67
C ASP A 813 -26.50 -35.31 -45.04
N ASP A 814 -25.20 -35.40 -45.30
CA ASP A 814 -24.09 -34.69 -44.61
C ASP A 814 -24.05 -33.14 -44.90
N THR A 815 -25.19 -32.54 -45.24
CA THR A 815 -25.32 -31.10 -45.55
C THR A 815 -25.75 -30.22 -44.37
N ARG A 816 -26.17 -30.82 -43.24
CA ARG A 816 -26.18 -30.10 -41.97
C ARG A 816 -24.73 -29.85 -41.60
N THR A 817 -24.26 -28.62 -41.79
CA THR A 817 -23.09 -28.11 -41.08
C THR A 817 -23.32 -28.42 -39.61
N VAL A 818 -22.65 -29.46 -39.11
CA VAL A 818 -22.32 -29.53 -37.70
C VAL A 818 -21.53 -28.26 -37.51
N THR A 819 -22.18 -27.23 -36.97
CA THR A 819 -21.43 -26.09 -36.46
C THR A 819 -20.37 -26.70 -35.57
N PRO A 820 -19.07 -26.50 -35.87
CA PRO A 820 -18.04 -26.75 -34.88
C PRO A 820 -18.54 -26.09 -33.59
N PHE A 821 -18.29 -26.71 -32.45
CA PHE A 821 -18.62 -26.12 -31.16
C PHE A 821 -17.90 -24.76 -31.05
N THR A 822 -18.48 -23.67 -31.58
CA THR A 822 -17.91 -22.31 -31.57
C THR A 822 -18.29 -21.58 -30.30
N GLY A 823 -18.53 -22.31 -29.22
CA GLY A 823 -18.70 -21.78 -27.88
C GLY A 823 -18.02 -22.78 -26.97
N ASP A 824 -16.92 -22.33 -26.35
CA ASP A 824 -16.19 -22.94 -25.24
C ASP A 824 -16.27 -24.46 -25.14
N MET A 825 -15.12 -25.11 -25.34
CA MET A 825 -14.86 -26.34 -24.61
C MET A 825 -15.41 -26.17 -23.19
N ILE A 826 -16.46 -26.90 -22.82
CA ILE A 826 -16.68 -27.23 -21.41
C ILE A 826 -15.62 -28.29 -21.08
N LEU A 827 -14.34 -27.89 -21.20
CA LEU A 827 -13.35 -28.41 -20.29
C LEU A 827 -13.80 -27.90 -18.94
N ASP A 828 -14.04 -28.84 -18.04
CA ASP A 828 -14.19 -28.51 -16.64
C ASP A 828 -13.01 -27.62 -16.23
N ASP A 829 -13.29 -26.64 -15.37
CA ASP A 829 -12.36 -25.57 -15.04
C ASP A 829 -11.06 -26.11 -14.41
N ASP A 830 -11.08 -27.34 -13.88
CA ASP A 830 -9.90 -28.08 -13.43
C ASP A 830 -8.90 -28.43 -14.57
N VAL A 831 -9.37 -28.85 -15.75
CA VAL A 831 -8.48 -29.08 -16.91
C VAL A 831 -7.92 -27.75 -17.41
N LYS A 832 -8.75 -26.70 -17.43
CA LYS A 832 -8.28 -25.34 -17.76
C LYS A 832 -7.21 -24.85 -16.77
N ILE A 833 -7.35 -25.16 -15.47
CA ILE A 833 -6.31 -24.88 -14.47
C ILE A 833 -5.04 -25.72 -14.73
N ALA A 834 -5.17 -27.00 -15.09
CA ALA A 834 -4.02 -27.87 -15.39
C ALA A 834 -3.21 -27.40 -16.62
N GLU A 835 -3.84 -26.63 -17.51
CA GLU A 835 -3.25 -26.03 -18.71
C GLU A 835 -2.99 -24.52 -18.56
N ASN A 836 -3.19 -23.95 -17.37
CA ASN A 836 -3.03 -22.52 -17.08
C ASN A 836 -3.83 -21.60 -18.04
N ASN A 837 -5.05 -22.04 -18.38
CA ASN A 837 -5.99 -21.38 -19.29
C ASN A 837 -7.36 -21.15 -18.63
N SER A 838 -7.44 -21.22 -17.29
CA SER A 838 -8.67 -20.94 -16.53
C SER A 838 -8.93 -19.45 -16.42
N ASP A 839 -10.21 -19.07 -16.51
CA ASP A 839 -10.68 -17.68 -16.31
C ASP A 839 -10.39 -17.16 -14.89
N THR A 840 -10.15 -18.07 -13.94
CA THR A 840 -9.73 -17.72 -12.58
C THR A 840 -8.31 -17.13 -12.52
N GLY A 841 -7.52 -17.31 -13.58
CA GLY A 841 -6.11 -16.93 -13.66
C GLY A 841 -5.18 -17.87 -12.89
N ILE A 842 -5.66 -19.03 -12.44
CA ILE A 842 -4.88 -20.01 -11.68
C ILE A 842 -4.40 -21.13 -12.61
N GLY A 843 -3.13 -21.50 -12.47
CA GLY A 843 -2.51 -22.64 -13.14
C GLY A 843 -1.88 -23.60 -12.14
N ALA A 844 -1.98 -24.91 -12.35
CA ALA A 844 -1.38 -25.92 -11.48
C ALA A 844 -0.78 -27.09 -12.28
N THR A 845 0.41 -27.56 -11.92
CA THR A 845 1.08 -28.68 -12.61
C THR A 845 2.22 -29.28 -11.77
N THR A 846 2.82 -30.36 -12.27
CA THR A 846 3.96 -31.06 -11.66
C THR A 846 5.08 -31.29 -12.67
N VAL A 847 6.31 -30.95 -12.29
CA VAL A 847 7.53 -31.21 -13.05
C VAL A 847 8.41 -32.18 -12.26
N VAL A 848 8.99 -33.19 -12.90
CA VAL A 848 9.92 -34.13 -12.27
C VAL A 848 11.36 -33.74 -12.60
N VAL A 849 12.18 -33.64 -11.56
CA VAL A 849 13.60 -33.26 -11.59
C VAL A 849 14.44 -34.28 -10.83
N LYS A 850 15.78 -34.18 -10.91
CA LYS A 850 16.68 -34.95 -10.02
C LYS A 850 17.07 -34.15 -8.79
N ALA A 851 17.14 -34.82 -7.66
CA ALA A 851 17.84 -34.33 -6.47
C ALA A 851 18.89 -35.37 -6.04
N THR A 852 19.78 -34.97 -5.13
CA THR A 852 20.74 -35.88 -4.51
C THR A 852 20.26 -36.18 -3.09
N ASN A 853 20.09 -37.46 -2.76
CA ASN A 853 19.67 -37.88 -1.43
C ASN A 853 20.83 -37.80 -0.41
N GLU A 854 20.55 -38.07 0.87
CA GLU A 854 21.56 -38.04 1.96
C GLU A 854 22.76 -38.98 1.70
N ASN A 855 22.60 -40.01 0.88
CA ASN A 855 23.63 -40.98 0.52
C ASN A 855 24.47 -40.56 -0.70
N GLY A 856 24.15 -39.44 -1.35
CA GLY A 856 24.84 -38.99 -2.56
C GLY A 856 24.31 -39.62 -3.85
N GLU A 857 23.18 -40.33 -3.81
CA GLU A 857 22.57 -40.97 -4.97
C GLU A 857 21.52 -40.06 -5.61
N ALA A 858 21.39 -40.12 -6.94
CA ALA A 858 20.40 -39.34 -7.67
C ALA A 858 19.00 -39.97 -7.50
N GLU A 859 18.02 -39.16 -7.09
CA GLU A 859 16.63 -39.56 -6.93
C GLU A 859 15.70 -38.64 -7.72
N ARG A 860 14.54 -39.17 -8.15
CA ARG A 860 13.51 -38.39 -8.83
C ARG A 860 12.67 -37.66 -7.79
N VAL A 861 12.53 -36.35 -7.95
CA VAL A 861 11.74 -35.51 -7.03
C VAL A 861 10.66 -34.77 -7.83
N PRO A 862 9.37 -34.89 -7.45
CA PRO A 862 8.34 -34.05 -8.03
C PRO A 862 8.46 -32.62 -7.50
N VAL A 863 8.17 -31.65 -8.37
CA VAL A 863 8.07 -30.23 -8.05
C VAL A 863 6.69 -29.78 -8.50
N HIS A 864 5.81 -29.50 -7.54
CA HIS A 864 4.47 -28.98 -7.84
C HIS A 864 4.56 -27.45 -7.96
N ILE A 865 3.96 -26.91 -9.01
CA ILE A 865 3.95 -25.47 -9.30
C ILE A 865 2.49 -25.04 -9.40
N ILE A 866 2.11 -24.05 -8.58
CA ILE A 866 0.82 -23.38 -8.65
C ILE A 866 1.10 -21.90 -8.89
N VAL A 867 0.50 -21.32 -9.93
CA VAL A 867 0.60 -19.91 -10.26
C VAL A 867 -0.75 -19.24 -10.14
N ASN A 868 -0.76 -18.00 -9.68
CA ASN A 868 -1.91 -17.11 -9.79
C ASN A 868 -1.48 -15.89 -10.61
N ASN A 869 -1.87 -15.87 -11.87
CA ASN A 869 -1.49 -14.84 -12.85
C ASN A 869 -2.08 -13.46 -12.49
N ASN A 870 -3.17 -13.42 -11.73
CA ASN A 870 -3.80 -12.17 -11.29
C ASN A 870 -2.99 -11.51 -10.15
N SER A 871 -2.59 -12.30 -9.16
CA SER A 871 -1.80 -11.81 -8.01
C SER A 871 -0.29 -11.84 -8.23
N GLN A 872 0.17 -12.42 -9.35
CA GLN A 872 1.59 -12.64 -9.68
C GLN A 872 2.34 -13.40 -8.58
N LYS A 873 1.63 -14.31 -7.90
CA LYS A 873 2.19 -15.20 -6.87
C LYS A 873 2.42 -16.58 -7.46
N THR A 874 3.50 -17.22 -7.03
CA THR A 874 3.83 -18.60 -7.40
C THR A 874 4.09 -19.39 -6.12
N LEU A 875 3.49 -20.57 -6.01
CA LEU A 875 3.76 -21.55 -4.96
C LEU A 875 4.50 -22.73 -5.60
N VAL A 876 5.62 -23.10 -5.00
CA VAL A 876 6.43 -24.24 -5.41
C VAL A 876 6.54 -25.21 -4.22
N VAL A 877 6.17 -26.46 -4.43
CA VAL A 877 6.29 -27.53 -3.42
C VAL A 877 7.27 -28.57 -3.92
N GLY A 878 8.44 -28.65 -3.30
CA GLY A 878 9.60 -29.40 -3.78
C GLY A 878 10.42 -30.00 -2.64
N GLY A 879 11.65 -30.41 -2.95
CA GLY A 879 12.62 -30.92 -1.97
C GLY A 879 13.24 -29.79 -1.13
N GLU A 880 14.29 -30.11 -0.37
CA GLU A 880 15.03 -29.09 0.37
C GLU A 880 15.74 -28.11 -0.58
N THR A 881 15.80 -26.83 -0.21
CA THR A 881 16.53 -25.79 -0.95
C THR A 881 17.48 -25.05 0.00
N SER A 882 18.55 -24.47 -0.53
CA SER A 882 19.50 -23.71 0.28
C SER A 882 18.83 -22.50 0.99
N GLU A 883 19.31 -22.12 2.19
CA GLU A 883 18.81 -20.97 2.96
C GLU A 883 18.80 -19.68 2.11
N ARG A 884 19.78 -19.57 1.19
CA ARG A 884 19.88 -18.46 0.25
C ARG A 884 18.77 -18.50 -0.80
N LEU A 885 18.55 -19.64 -1.47
CA LEU A 885 17.51 -19.78 -2.47
C LEU A 885 16.10 -19.58 -1.88
N SER A 886 15.87 -20.09 -0.68
CA SER A 886 14.66 -19.81 0.11
C SER A 886 14.49 -18.32 0.45
N THR A 887 15.59 -17.58 0.63
CA THR A 887 15.54 -16.12 0.80
C THR A 887 15.21 -15.40 -0.51
N LEU A 888 15.77 -15.87 -1.62
CA LEU A 888 15.51 -15.32 -2.95
C LEU A 888 14.07 -15.55 -3.41
N PHE A 889 13.52 -16.74 -3.19
CA PHE A 889 12.09 -16.99 -3.41
C PHE A 889 11.22 -16.00 -2.63
N ARG A 890 11.59 -15.71 -1.39
CA ARG A 890 10.94 -14.68 -0.59
C ARG A 890 11.16 -13.24 -1.11
N GLU A 891 12.16 -12.96 -1.93
CA GLU A 891 12.34 -11.64 -2.53
C GLU A 891 11.56 -11.48 -3.84
N VAL A 892 11.32 -12.59 -4.56
CA VAL A 892 10.80 -12.58 -5.94
C VAL A 892 9.31 -12.93 -6.09
N GLY A 893 8.62 -13.19 -4.99
CA GLY A 893 7.17 -13.53 -5.03
C GLY A 893 6.86 -15.02 -5.09
N VAL A 894 7.89 -15.89 -5.02
CA VAL A 894 7.73 -17.35 -4.99
C VAL A 894 7.66 -17.83 -3.54
N LYS A 895 6.64 -18.59 -3.17
CA LYS A 895 6.56 -19.27 -1.88
C LYS A 895 6.99 -20.71 -2.09
N HIS A 896 8.13 -21.09 -1.52
CA HIS A 896 8.62 -22.46 -1.56
C HIS A 896 8.27 -23.19 -0.26
N VAL A 897 7.74 -24.40 -0.38
CA VAL A 897 7.49 -25.31 0.75
C VAL A 897 8.34 -26.56 0.55
N ASN A 898 9.24 -26.82 1.50
CA ASN A 898 9.99 -28.07 1.54
C ASN A 898 9.06 -29.18 2.04
N ARG A 899 8.77 -30.16 1.18
CA ARG A 899 7.88 -31.29 1.52
C ARG A 899 8.39 -32.17 2.66
N ASN A 900 9.71 -32.17 2.87
CA ASN A 900 10.37 -32.98 3.92
C ASN A 900 10.41 -32.26 5.28
N ASP A 901 9.95 -31.01 5.37
CA ASP A 901 9.87 -30.27 6.64
C ASP A 901 8.79 -30.89 7.53
N LYS A 902 9.08 -31.06 8.83
CA LYS A 902 8.11 -31.52 9.83
C LYS A 902 6.85 -30.64 9.89
N ASN A 903 6.97 -29.37 9.51
CA ASN A 903 5.87 -28.40 9.46
C ASN A 903 5.34 -28.16 8.04
N ALA A 904 5.71 -28.99 7.05
CA ALA A 904 5.37 -28.77 5.64
C ALA A 904 3.86 -28.60 5.41
N ALA A 905 3.02 -29.41 6.07
CA ALA A 905 1.56 -29.31 5.96
C ALA A 905 1.01 -27.95 6.41
N SER A 906 1.52 -27.40 7.53
CA SER A 906 1.11 -26.09 8.02
C SER A 906 1.60 -24.96 7.10
N GLN A 907 2.87 -25.03 6.67
CA GLN A 907 3.44 -24.07 5.72
C GLN A 907 2.68 -24.08 4.39
N LEU A 908 2.26 -25.26 3.94
CA LEU A 908 1.52 -25.47 2.70
C LEU A 908 0.11 -24.89 2.78
N ARG A 909 -0.63 -25.12 3.87
CA ARG A 909 -1.94 -24.48 4.09
C ARG A 909 -1.84 -22.96 4.03
N GLU A 910 -0.88 -22.39 4.75
CA GLU A 910 -0.66 -20.94 4.74
C GLU A 910 -0.25 -20.43 3.34
N ALA A 911 0.43 -21.25 2.54
CA ALA A 911 0.77 -20.91 1.16
C ALA A 911 -0.43 -20.98 0.22
N LEU A 912 -1.22 -22.04 0.32
CA LEU A 912 -2.44 -22.26 -0.45
C LEU A 912 -3.49 -21.18 -0.15
N ASP A 913 -3.67 -20.82 1.12
CA ASP A 913 -4.57 -19.73 1.51
C ASP A 913 -4.12 -18.36 0.99
N ASP A 914 -2.81 -18.16 0.84
CA ASP A 914 -2.27 -16.90 0.34
C ASP A 914 -2.32 -16.79 -1.20
N ILE A 915 -2.11 -17.90 -1.93
CA ILE A 915 -2.14 -17.93 -3.40
C ILE A 915 -3.56 -18.11 -3.96
N LEU A 916 -4.42 -18.84 -3.24
CA LEU A 916 -5.85 -19.04 -3.55
C LEU A 916 -6.73 -18.11 -2.70
N ARG A 917 -6.19 -16.96 -2.28
CA ARG A 917 -6.92 -15.99 -1.46
C ARG A 917 -8.07 -15.40 -2.27
N GLY A 918 -9.29 -15.56 -1.76
CA GLY A 918 -10.51 -15.06 -2.43
C GLY A 918 -11.08 -16.01 -3.48
N ALA A 919 -10.41 -17.13 -3.79
CA ALA A 919 -10.95 -18.18 -4.65
C ALA A 919 -12.16 -18.85 -3.99
N SER A 920 -13.14 -19.25 -4.80
CA SER A 920 -14.29 -20.01 -4.30
C SER A 920 -13.86 -21.42 -3.87
N GLU A 921 -14.70 -22.09 -3.07
CA GLU A 921 -14.46 -23.49 -2.70
C GLU A 921 -14.44 -24.40 -3.93
N GLU A 922 -15.27 -24.10 -4.94
CA GLU A 922 -15.27 -24.75 -6.24
C GLU A 922 -13.91 -24.59 -6.95
N THR A 923 -13.37 -23.38 -7.05
CA THR A 923 -12.04 -23.15 -7.64
C THR A 923 -10.95 -23.91 -6.88
N ARG A 924 -11.02 -23.97 -5.54
CA ARG A 924 -10.06 -24.75 -4.73
C ARG A 924 -10.14 -26.25 -5.02
N ASN A 925 -11.36 -26.77 -5.19
CA ASN A 925 -11.58 -28.16 -5.60
C ASN A 925 -11.07 -28.40 -7.04
N ASN A 926 -11.24 -27.44 -7.94
CA ASN A 926 -10.74 -27.55 -9.31
C ASN A 926 -9.21 -27.55 -9.37
N VAL A 927 -8.52 -26.78 -8.52
CA VAL A 927 -7.05 -26.85 -8.38
C VAL A 927 -6.62 -28.24 -7.90
N ARG A 928 -7.34 -28.82 -6.94
CA ARG A 928 -7.08 -30.19 -6.48
C ARG A 928 -7.25 -31.20 -7.62
N SER A 929 -8.35 -31.14 -8.36
CA SER A 929 -8.61 -32.01 -9.52
C SER A 929 -7.56 -31.84 -10.61
N ALA A 930 -7.13 -30.60 -10.90
CA ALA A 930 -6.08 -30.30 -11.86
C ALA A 930 -4.75 -31.01 -11.52
N LEU A 931 -4.36 -30.96 -10.25
CA LEU A 931 -3.17 -31.67 -9.76
C LEU A 931 -3.33 -33.18 -9.88
N LEU A 932 -4.51 -33.73 -9.57
CA LEU A 932 -4.80 -35.15 -9.73
C LEU A 932 -4.72 -35.61 -11.19
N PHE A 933 -5.20 -34.81 -12.16
CA PHE A 933 -5.10 -35.16 -13.58
C PHE A 933 -3.65 -35.26 -14.08
N ARG A 934 -2.76 -34.41 -13.56
CA ARG A 934 -1.31 -34.46 -13.86
C ARG A 934 -0.59 -35.57 -13.09
N ASN A 935 -1.15 -35.95 -11.95
CA ASN A 935 -0.55 -36.87 -11.02
C ASN A 935 -1.27 -38.25 -11.03
N ASP A 936 -1.73 -38.74 -12.17
CA ASP A 936 -2.45 -40.03 -12.25
C ASP A 936 -1.51 -41.21 -11.84
N PRO A 937 -1.91 -42.17 -10.98
CA PRO A 937 -1.00 -43.24 -10.58
C PRO A 937 -0.84 -44.30 -11.67
N VAL A 938 0.40 -44.75 -11.85
CA VAL A 938 0.75 -45.82 -12.79
C VAL A 938 0.44 -47.17 -12.13
N ASP A 939 -0.18 -48.10 -12.87
CA ASP A 939 -0.50 -49.48 -12.44
C ASP A 939 -1.47 -49.67 -11.27
N VAL A 940 -2.29 -48.66 -10.95
CA VAL A 940 -3.35 -48.79 -9.92
C VAL A 940 -4.72 -49.03 -10.59
N PRO A 941 -5.54 -50.01 -10.12
CA PRO A 941 -6.89 -50.20 -10.64
C PRO A 941 -7.75 -48.94 -10.44
N GLU A 942 -8.45 -48.52 -11.49
CA GLU A 942 -9.28 -47.30 -11.54
C GLU A 942 -10.25 -47.16 -10.36
N SER A 943 -10.80 -48.28 -9.87
CA SER A 943 -11.66 -48.32 -8.69
C SER A 943 -10.97 -47.91 -7.37
N LYS A 944 -9.67 -48.19 -7.22
CA LYS A 944 -8.87 -47.76 -6.06
C LYS A 944 -8.37 -46.32 -6.21
N ILE A 945 -8.23 -45.84 -7.45
CA ILE A 945 -7.88 -44.45 -7.78
C ILE A 945 -9.03 -43.54 -7.37
N ILE A 946 -10.26 -43.88 -7.76
CA ILE A 946 -11.47 -43.10 -7.41
C ILE A 946 -11.66 -43.03 -5.89
N GLU A 947 -11.55 -44.16 -5.18
CA GLU A 947 -11.73 -44.19 -3.72
C GLU A 947 -10.65 -43.39 -2.96
N HIS A 948 -9.43 -43.33 -3.49
CA HIS A 948 -8.33 -42.55 -2.91
C HIS A 948 -8.47 -41.05 -3.23
N ASN A 949 -8.79 -40.70 -4.48
CA ASN A 949 -8.94 -39.32 -4.95
C ASN A 949 -10.13 -38.60 -4.32
N GLU A 950 -11.20 -39.32 -3.97
CA GLU A 950 -12.34 -38.77 -3.21
C GLU A 950 -11.97 -38.36 -1.78
N LYS A 951 -10.95 -39.00 -1.18
CA LYS A 951 -10.56 -38.83 0.23
C LYS A 951 -9.31 -37.97 0.44
N ALA A 952 -8.45 -37.82 -0.57
CA ALA A 952 -7.20 -37.07 -0.47
C ALA A 952 -7.44 -35.56 -0.39
N SER A 953 -6.81 -34.91 0.60
CA SER A 953 -6.73 -33.45 0.65
C SER A 953 -5.71 -32.92 -0.36
N MET A 954 -5.77 -31.62 -0.67
CA MET A 954 -4.79 -30.98 -1.55
C MET A 954 -3.38 -31.04 -0.97
N GLU A 955 -3.26 -30.99 0.36
CA GLU A 955 -2.03 -31.14 1.12
C GLU A 955 -1.45 -32.56 1.00
N ASP A 956 -2.30 -33.58 1.08
CA ASP A 956 -1.86 -34.97 0.93
C ASP A 956 -1.26 -35.21 -0.46
N ILE A 957 -1.89 -34.65 -1.50
CA ILE A 957 -1.41 -34.75 -2.89
C ILE A 957 -0.04 -34.09 -3.03
N LEU A 958 0.10 -32.86 -2.54
CA LEU A 958 1.31 -32.03 -2.71
C LEU A 958 2.50 -32.49 -1.85
N LEU A 959 2.27 -33.26 -0.79
CA LEU A 959 3.32 -33.77 0.11
C LEU A 959 3.71 -35.25 -0.15
N SER A 960 2.96 -35.98 -0.98
CA SER A 960 3.22 -37.40 -1.26
C SER A 960 4.51 -37.65 -2.08
N TYR A 961 5.17 -38.81 -1.87
CA TYR A 961 6.50 -39.13 -2.43
C TYR A 961 6.47 -40.09 -3.66
N GLU A 962 5.55 -41.07 -3.77
CA GLU A 962 5.41 -41.98 -4.94
C GLU A 962 4.02 -42.66 -4.99
N PRO A 963 3.46 -43.13 -6.14
CA PRO A 963 3.76 -42.89 -7.56
C PRO A 963 2.49 -42.36 -8.28
N TYR A 964 2.22 -41.09 -8.12
CA TYR A 964 1.12 -40.38 -8.78
C TYR A 964 1.70 -39.57 -9.95
N LEU A 965 2.41 -40.23 -10.86
CA LEU A 965 3.19 -39.57 -11.91
C LEU A 965 3.06 -40.38 -13.21
N GLY A 966 1.85 -40.51 -13.75
CA GLY A 966 1.61 -41.11 -15.07
C GLY A 966 1.59 -40.09 -16.20
N LYS A 967 1.40 -38.79 -15.89
CA LYS A 967 1.13 -37.70 -16.87
C LYS A 967 1.87 -36.40 -16.49
N TYR A 968 3.17 -36.55 -16.20
CA TYR A 968 4.04 -35.48 -15.68
C TYR A 968 4.96 -34.89 -16.75
N LEU A 969 5.52 -33.72 -16.44
CA LEU A 969 6.52 -33.07 -17.28
C LEU A 969 7.92 -33.45 -16.80
N VAL A 970 8.80 -33.76 -17.75
CA VAL A 970 10.22 -34.02 -17.50
C VAL A 970 11.04 -32.88 -18.11
N ALA A 971 11.94 -32.31 -17.31
CA ALA A 971 12.97 -31.40 -17.80
C ALA A 971 14.27 -32.19 -17.99
N LYS A 972 14.72 -32.34 -19.24
CA LYS A 972 15.89 -33.13 -19.64
C LYS A 972 17.04 -32.24 -20.08
N GLN A 973 18.24 -32.46 -19.54
CA GLN A 973 19.44 -31.78 -20.04
C GLN A 973 19.92 -32.44 -21.34
N ALA A 974 20.30 -31.62 -22.34
CA ALA A 974 20.95 -32.15 -23.54
C ALA A 974 22.25 -32.90 -23.16
N PRO A 975 22.61 -34.00 -23.86
CA PRO A 975 23.80 -34.77 -23.54
C PRO A 975 25.04 -33.87 -23.61
N ARG A 976 25.84 -33.85 -22.53
CA ARG A 976 27.16 -33.21 -22.54
C ARG A 976 27.98 -33.92 -23.62
N ASN A 977 28.37 -33.20 -24.66
CA ASN A 977 29.47 -33.65 -25.51
C ASN A 977 30.74 -33.62 -24.64
N ILE A 978 31.09 -34.78 -24.07
CA ILE A 978 32.33 -34.98 -23.32
C ILE A 978 33.52 -34.89 -24.28
#